data_AF-A0A2H4SWH3-F1
#
_entry.id   AF-A0A2H4SWH3-F1
#
_cell.length_a   1.000
_cell.length_b   1.000
_cell.length_c   1.000
_cell.angle_alpha   90.00
_cell.angle_beta   90.00
_cell.angle_gamma   90.00
#
_symmetry.space_group_name_H-M   'P 1'
#
loop_
_entity.id
_entity.type
_entity.pdbx_description
1 polymer ?
#
loop_
_entity_poly.entity_id
_entity_poly.type
_entity_poly.pdbx_seq_one_letter_code
_entity_poly.pdbx_strand_id
1 'polypeptide(L)'
;MQDALRPNDEAFKRVYATGYQTWLELYHRAIDSPLEFPSSNMANAFPSHPRIIPQLELDRRSTCVLHAIGRTVWETADEKCDLPSLTMKTALQVTAAYATRVHLEDSSPTTPWNQFGEHGDHIPILTLAWAYVLSARWAEIIPGATMEYTNSRAPLFPTCESIRCDSTAVQLGDMTDHALRWWEAVLATDEGWDASVVHNTLNLKSPWSVSLQMPGMPIHLKSKPATLHNHAPASYATASSYILAYVAYHGIYDQSCAAFATALLLPTRHRISKSVHWARPHFPAEDRVQPMKGHGQPPWGRNKQQLDKLLTMSCNTIGMQSILNSSFIEPDLPCNICGAWLQGAFAVLDAPSAQKPAVLAHMLMQKSPHLDFLWLGAILLDVHPYIMRWARPAAWLIDLQAAAWTGTFVSFIQKPVSVEHSKGEITRADEARLMFLAQSEYHCSPPLVPFSPFGFIALKDCTLDVQLHACCAGEHGLRYTGISWDCMDKTTIFQNGAADSWTNTKPLMKMAGGEGTVSYEKLDRDGDCSESMRRSMFRWLRDADGYPVAEKAIREHEWIVEESSSDEEGDIAEGDGGSHILGSVSGRSLWIPDRRGGRGGFFVRAMTLHLISYGSGSWLQRLQPLQAATLSTVPLHHLQTSAAMRPDFIITPHPYYLKLPTNSNFIFTPTSPYPALPLLRSLSRAPPILPPMTSERATTEPTFDASPSPNEDWRAWLQVLGAFCINLNTWGMMNSNGAFQTFYQVHLSKDGYSSFEIAWIGSTQAFLMFVVSLAAGALFDAGFVRALL
;
A
#
# COMPACT_ATOMS: atom_id res chain seq x y z
N MET A 1 -40.92 11.98 -3.56
CA MET A 1 -40.16 11.83 -2.29
C MET A 1 -38.71 12.14 -2.61
N GLN A 2 -37.95 12.77 -1.72
CA GLN A 2 -36.53 13.07 -1.98
C GLN A 2 -35.71 11.79 -1.70
N ASP A 3 -34.78 11.42 -2.58
CA ASP A 3 -33.91 10.25 -2.37
C ASP A 3 -33.08 10.50 -1.10
N ALA A 4 -33.30 9.68 -0.06
CA ALA A 4 -32.64 9.83 1.22
C ALA A 4 -31.15 9.47 1.15
N LEU A 5 -30.75 8.70 0.14
CA LEU A 5 -29.38 8.25 -0.07
C LEU A 5 -28.65 9.18 -1.03
N ARG A 6 -29.19 9.44 -2.24
CA ARG A 6 -28.59 10.35 -3.23
C ARG A 6 -28.95 11.83 -2.94
N PRO A 7 -27.96 12.71 -2.69
CA PRO A 7 -28.20 14.16 -2.61
C PRO A 7 -28.83 14.72 -3.90
N ASN A 8 -29.56 15.84 -3.79
CA ASN A 8 -30.06 16.53 -4.99
C ASN A 8 -28.92 17.25 -5.76
N ASP A 9 -29.20 17.63 -7.01
CA ASP A 9 -28.23 18.26 -7.90
C ASP A 9 -27.65 19.56 -7.35
N GLU A 10 -28.45 20.34 -6.61
CA GLU A 10 -28.01 21.58 -5.97
C GLU A 10 -26.99 21.31 -4.86
N ALA A 11 -27.20 20.30 -4.03
CA ALA A 11 -26.24 19.89 -3.00
C ALA A 11 -24.97 19.34 -3.64
N PHE A 12 -25.10 18.48 -4.66
CA PHE A 12 -23.95 17.88 -5.35
C PHE A 12 -23.08 18.94 -6.03
N LYS A 13 -23.70 19.86 -6.80
CA LYS A 13 -23.00 21.01 -7.41
C LYS A 13 -22.38 21.94 -6.36
N ARG A 14 -23.03 22.16 -5.22
CA ARG A 14 -22.50 22.98 -4.12
C ARG A 14 -21.24 22.37 -3.50
N VAL A 15 -21.24 21.06 -3.21
CA VAL A 15 -20.07 20.39 -2.64
C VAL A 15 -18.92 20.30 -3.65
N TYR A 16 -19.21 20.07 -4.93
CA TYR A 16 -18.21 20.18 -6.00
C TYR A 16 -17.63 21.59 -6.07
N ALA A 17 -18.46 22.64 -6.00
CA ALA A 17 -18.02 24.02 -6.02
C ALA A 17 -17.09 24.35 -4.84
N THR A 18 -17.41 23.89 -3.62
CA THR A 18 -16.51 24.04 -2.47
C THR A 18 -15.16 23.37 -2.72
N GLY A 19 -15.15 22.11 -3.20
CA GLY A 19 -13.91 21.39 -3.52
C GLY A 19 -13.08 22.09 -4.60
N TYR A 20 -13.74 22.54 -5.67
CA TYR A 20 -13.11 23.31 -6.74
C TYR A 20 -12.49 24.62 -6.22
N GLN A 21 -13.24 25.40 -5.44
CA GLN A 21 -12.76 26.68 -4.91
C GLN A 21 -11.59 26.49 -3.92
N THR A 22 -11.67 25.56 -2.97
CA THR A 22 -10.58 25.32 -2.00
C THR A 22 -9.27 24.93 -2.69
N TRP A 23 -9.31 24.07 -3.72
CA TRP A 23 -8.10 23.68 -4.44
C TRP A 23 -7.64 24.74 -5.46
N LEU A 24 -8.55 25.57 -5.99
CA LEU A 24 -8.19 26.73 -6.82
C LEU A 24 -7.49 27.83 -6.00
N GLU A 25 -7.94 28.10 -4.78
CA GLU A 25 -7.30 29.03 -3.84
C GLU A 25 -5.91 28.55 -3.38
N LEU A 26 -5.70 27.23 -3.30
CA LEU A 26 -4.37 26.62 -3.10
C LEU A 26 -3.51 26.77 -4.36
N TYR A 27 -4.08 26.57 -5.55
CA TYR A 27 -3.38 26.73 -6.83
C TYR A 27 -2.90 28.19 -7.04
N HIS A 28 -3.76 29.19 -6.77
CA HIS A 28 -3.36 30.60 -6.85
C HIS A 28 -2.21 30.92 -5.89
N ARG A 29 -2.34 30.59 -4.60
CA ARG A 29 -1.25 30.75 -3.63
C ARG A 29 0.03 29.99 -4.00
N ALA A 30 -0.08 28.90 -4.75
CA ALA A 30 1.05 28.10 -5.21
C ALA A 30 1.77 28.67 -6.46
N ILE A 31 1.15 29.58 -7.21
CA ILE A 31 1.77 30.30 -8.34
C ILE A 31 2.16 31.74 -7.99
N ASP A 32 1.48 32.36 -7.02
CA ASP A 32 1.75 33.75 -6.59
C ASP A 32 2.98 33.86 -5.67
N SER A 33 3.33 32.79 -4.95
CA SER A 33 4.49 32.72 -4.05
C SER A 33 5.48 31.62 -4.49
N PRO A 34 6.80 31.86 -4.36
CA PRO A 34 7.80 30.79 -4.53
C PRO A 34 7.62 29.69 -3.47
N LEU A 35 8.10 28.48 -3.76
CA LEU A 35 8.09 27.39 -2.80
C LEU A 35 9.20 27.58 -1.75
N GLU A 36 8.82 27.93 -0.53
CA GLU A 36 9.72 27.89 0.62
C GLU A 36 9.90 26.44 1.12
N PHE A 37 11.10 26.11 1.59
CA PHE A 37 11.40 24.77 2.09
C PHE A 37 10.97 24.60 3.56
N PRO A 38 10.42 23.43 3.95
CA PRO A 38 9.96 23.15 5.32
C PRO A 38 11.10 22.75 6.26
N SER A 39 12.20 23.53 6.29
CA SER A 39 13.41 23.20 7.06
C SER A 39 13.27 23.35 8.58
N SER A 40 12.18 23.97 9.05
CA SER A 40 11.91 24.24 10.48
C SER A 40 11.08 23.15 11.20
N ASN A 41 10.38 22.27 10.47
CA ASN A 41 9.32 21.43 11.05
C ASN A 41 9.84 20.10 11.64
N MET A 42 10.74 19.42 10.92
CA MET A 42 11.20 18.05 11.19
C MET A 42 11.71 17.78 12.62
N ALA A 43 12.41 18.74 13.22
CA ALA A 43 13.07 18.56 14.52
C ALA A 43 12.09 18.39 15.70
N ASN A 44 10.84 18.86 15.55
CA ASN A 44 9.78 18.75 16.55
C ASN A 44 8.52 18.02 16.03
N ALA A 45 8.52 17.56 14.78
CA ALA A 45 7.40 16.87 14.16
C ALA A 45 6.95 15.64 14.97
N PHE A 46 5.63 15.44 15.05
CA PHE A 46 4.99 14.21 15.57
C PHE A 46 5.45 13.82 17.00
N PRO A 47 5.13 14.65 18.02
CA PRO A 47 5.54 14.40 19.41
C PRO A 47 4.99 13.06 19.96
N SER A 48 3.81 12.62 19.51
CA SER A 48 3.18 11.35 19.88
C SER A 48 3.79 10.11 19.21
N HIS A 49 4.69 10.28 18.22
CA HIS A 49 5.22 9.16 17.47
C HIS A 49 6.15 8.28 18.33
N PRO A 50 5.99 6.95 18.35
CA PRO A 50 6.90 6.05 19.05
C PRO A 50 8.23 5.86 18.30
N ARG A 51 9.21 5.28 19.01
CA ARG A 51 10.52 4.85 18.45
C ARG A 51 10.68 3.33 18.49
N ILE A 52 11.36 2.73 17.50
CA ILE A 52 11.88 1.36 17.59
C ILE A 52 12.97 1.31 18.67
N ILE A 53 13.05 0.19 19.40
CA ILE A 53 13.94 -0.03 20.54
C ILE A 53 15.03 -1.08 20.23
N PRO A 54 16.27 -0.96 20.76
CA PRO A 54 17.38 -1.85 20.38
C PRO A 54 17.30 -3.32 20.82
N GLN A 55 16.31 -3.68 21.63
CA GLN A 55 16.16 -5.04 22.20
C GLN A 55 14.87 -5.73 21.73
N LEU A 56 14.24 -5.22 20.66
CA LEU A 56 12.94 -5.67 20.18
C LEU A 56 12.93 -7.14 19.73
N GLU A 57 11.89 -7.89 20.12
CA GLU A 57 11.61 -9.21 19.54
C GLU A 57 11.00 -9.03 18.13
N LEU A 58 11.69 -9.56 17.12
CA LEU A 58 11.27 -9.47 15.72
C LEU A 58 10.48 -10.71 15.29
N ASP A 59 9.35 -10.50 14.60
CA ASP A 59 8.61 -11.61 14.00
C ASP A 59 9.41 -12.21 12.83
N ARG A 60 9.80 -13.48 13.03
CA ARG A 60 10.59 -14.32 12.12
C ARG A 60 9.75 -15.37 11.37
N ARG A 61 8.41 -15.30 11.45
CA ARG A 61 7.48 -16.23 10.75
C ARG A 61 7.55 -16.12 9.22
N SER A 62 7.82 -14.93 8.68
CA SER A 62 8.05 -14.75 7.25
C SER A 62 9.48 -15.15 6.88
N THR A 63 9.63 -15.77 5.71
CA THR A 63 10.93 -16.19 5.19
C THR A 63 11.73 -15.05 4.56
N CYS A 64 11.07 -13.99 4.08
CA CYS A 64 11.69 -12.95 3.24
C CYS A 64 11.67 -11.53 3.83
N VAL A 65 11.04 -11.32 4.98
CA VAL A 65 10.97 -10.03 5.69
C VAL A 65 10.84 -10.24 7.21
N LEU A 66 11.38 -9.32 8.00
CA LEU A 66 11.18 -9.25 9.46
C LEU A 66 10.22 -8.11 9.81
N HIS A 67 9.39 -8.33 10.84
CA HIS A 67 8.47 -7.32 11.35
C HIS A 67 8.73 -6.97 12.81
N ALA A 68 8.72 -5.69 13.12
CA ALA A 68 8.58 -5.17 14.47
C ALA A 68 7.11 -5.20 14.87
N ILE A 69 6.73 -6.08 15.80
CA ILE A 69 5.36 -6.13 16.35
C ILE A 69 5.27 -5.20 17.56
N GLY A 70 4.22 -4.38 17.58
CA GLY A 70 3.79 -3.65 18.78
C GLY A 70 2.29 -3.74 18.98
N ARG A 71 1.81 -3.41 20.18
CA ARG A 71 0.38 -3.29 20.50
C ARG A 71 0.09 -1.88 20.98
N THR A 72 -0.60 -1.10 20.16
CA THR A 72 -1.12 0.23 20.52
C THR A 72 -2.32 0.08 21.46
N VAL A 73 -2.31 0.85 22.54
CA VAL A 73 -3.36 0.88 23.57
C VAL A 73 -4.13 2.18 23.46
N TRP A 74 -5.45 2.08 23.63
CA TRP A 74 -6.39 3.17 23.45
C TRP A 74 -7.45 3.15 24.56
N GLU A 75 -7.75 4.30 25.12
CA GLU A 75 -8.93 4.50 25.97
C GLU A 75 -10.13 4.85 25.09
N THR A 76 -11.30 4.36 25.49
CA THR A 76 -12.56 4.43 24.73
C THR A 76 -13.60 5.34 25.38
N ALA A 77 -13.44 5.61 26.68
CA ALA A 77 -14.27 6.52 27.46
C ALA A 77 -13.49 7.15 28.63
N ASP A 78 -14.16 8.01 29.39
CA ASP A 78 -13.67 8.53 30.67
C ASP A 78 -13.99 7.59 31.86
N GLU A 79 -13.55 7.98 33.07
CA GLU A 79 -13.74 7.21 34.32
C GLU A 79 -15.21 7.03 34.75
N LYS A 80 -16.19 7.58 34.02
CA LYS A 80 -17.63 7.44 34.33
C LYS A 80 -18.30 6.32 33.52
N CYS A 81 -17.55 5.55 32.73
CA CYS A 81 -18.09 4.54 31.83
C CYS A 81 -17.23 3.26 31.78
N ASP A 82 -17.88 2.10 31.81
CA ASP A 82 -17.22 0.78 31.85
C ASP A 82 -16.76 0.25 30.46
N LEU A 83 -16.55 1.12 29.47
CA LEU A 83 -16.09 0.65 28.14
C LEU A 83 -14.65 0.11 28.24
N PRO A 84 -14.34 -1.05 27.60
CA PRO A 84 -13.00 -1.61 27.62
C PRO A 84 -12.03 -0.78 26.79
N SER A 85 -10.76 -0.72 27.22
CA SER A 85 -9.67 -0.14 26.43
C SER A 85 -9.31 -1.04 25.23
N LEU A 86 -9.11 -0.43 24.05
CA LEU A 86 -8.77 -1.19 22.84
C LEU A 86 -7.27 -1.47 22.78
N THR A 87 -6.92 -2.68 22.40
CA THR A 87 -5.53 -3.08 22.10
C THR A 87 -5.41 -3.49 20.64
N MET A 88 -4.96 -2.58 19.78
CA MET A 88 -4.77 -2.85 18.35
C MET A 88 -3.33 -3.28 18.07
N LYS A 89 -3.13 -4.39 17.35
CA LYS A 89 -1.79 -4.85 16.92
C LYS A 89 -1.30 -4.04 15.72
N THR A 90 -0.05 -3.61 15.74
CA THR A 90 0.67 -3.07 14.57
C THR A 90 1.89 -3.93 14.24
N ALA A 91 2.30 -3.93 12.98
CA ALA A 91 3.43 -4.71 12.47
C ALA A 91 4.20 -3.88 11.42
N LEU A 92 5.34 -3.32 11.83
CA LEU A 92 6.18 -2.50 10.96
C LEU A 92 7.19 -3.39 10.25
N GLN A 93 7.24 -3.34 8.91
CA GLN A 93 8.24 -4.09 8.15
C GLN A 93 9.61 -3.41 8.30
N VAL A 94 10.56 -4.05 8.98
CA VAL A 94 11.87 -3.45 9.32
C VAL A 94 13.03 -3.95 8.44
N THR A 95 12.76 -4.77 7.42
CA THR A 95 13.76 -5.20 6.41
C THR A 95 13.17 -5.17 5.01
N ALA A 96 14.01 -5.01 3.99
CA ALA A 96 13.69 -5.27 2.59
C ALA A 96 14.36 -6.58 2.11
N ALA A 97 13.79 -7.23 1.10
CA ALA A 97 14.38 -8.43 0.51
C ALA A 97 15.56 -8.12 -0.43
N TYR A 98 15.69 -6.87 -0.87
CA TYR A 98 16.74 -6.35 -1.77
C TYR A 98 16.72 -4.81 -1.73
N ALA A 99 17.82 -4.16 -2.16
CA ALA A 99 17.92 -2.71 -2.24
C ALA A 99 16.96 -2.08 -3.25
N THR A 100 16.63 -0.81 -3.06
CA THR A 100 15.88 -0.01 -4.04
C THR A 100 16.81 0.40 -5.18
N ARG A 101 16.44 0.11 -6.43
CA ARG A 101 17.28 0.47 -7.59
C ARG A 101 17.03 1.93 -7.99
N VAL A 102 18.10 2.69 -8.19
CA VAL A 102 18.09 4.07 -8.67
C VAL A 102 18.77 4.11 -10.03
N HIS A 103 18.05 4.52 -11.07
CA HIS A 103 18.56 4.65 -12.43
C HIS A 103 18.89 6.12 -12.72
N LEU A 104 20.10 6.37 -13.26
CA LEU A 104 20.55 7.70 -13.66
C LEU A 104 20.43 7.93 -15.17
N GLU A 105 19.53 8.83 -15.55
CA GLU A 105 19.16 9.11 -16.94
C GLU A 105 19.75 10.45 -17.42
N ASP A 106 20.23 10.50 -18.67
CA ASP A 106 20.82 11.72 -19.25
C ASP A 106 19.77 12.80 -19.61
N SER A 107 18.50 12.41 -19.74
CA SER A 107 17.41 13.33 -20.08
C SER A 107 16.07 12.83 -19.51
N SER A 108 15.76 13.16 -18.26
CA SER A 108 14.39 13.01 -17.74
C SER A 108 13.62 14.31 -18.01
N PRO A 109 12.49 14.29 -18.74
CA PRO A 109 11.71 15.50 -19.03
C PRO A 109 10.91 16.02 -17.84
N THR A 110 10.94 15.33 -16.68
CA THR A 110 10.01 15.57 -15.56
C THR A 110 10.63 15.48 -14.17
N THR A 111 11.96 15.36 -14.02
CA THR A 111 12.56 15.37 -12.67
C THR A 111 12.33 16.71 -11.96
N PRO A 112 11.89 16.71 -10.68
CA PRO A 112 11.57 17.96 -9.99
C PRO A 112 12.80 18.84 -9.69
N TRP A 113 13.96 18.23 -9.38
CA TRP A 113 15.09 18.83 -8.64
C TRP A 113 15.47 20.25 -9.08
N ASN A 114 15.56 20.49 -10.38
CA ASN A 114 15.96 21.75 -11.01
C ASN A 114 14.98 22.92 -10.72
N GLN A 115 13.81 22.66 -10.12
CA GLN A 115 12.83 23.65 -9.66
C GLN A 115 12.94 23.94 -8.15
N PHE A 116 13.85 23.27 -7.43
CA PHE A 116 13.97 23.26 -5.97
C PHE A 116 15.36 23.77 -5.54
N GLY A 117 15.66 25.02 -5.89
CA GLY A 117 16.84 25.77 -5.43
C GLY A 117 17.71 26.35 -6.55
N GLU A 118 18.40 27.45 -6.27
CA GLU A 118 19.20 28.21 -7.25
C GLU A 118 20.64 27.67 -7.44
N HIS A 119 21.05 26.65 -6.69
CA HIS A 119 22.46 26.26 -6.52
C HIS A 119 22.76 24.81 -6.94
N GLY A 120 22.21 24.35 -8.07
CA GLY A 120 22.50 23.03 -8.65
C GLY A 120 21.81 21.83 -7.97
N ASP A 121 21.86 20.67 -8.62
CA ASP A 121 21.02 19.51 -8.29
C ASP A 121 21.61 18.59 -7.19
N HIS A 122 21.86 19.08 -5.98
CA HIS A 122 22.49 18.27 -4.92
C HIS A 122 21.53 17.28 -4.24
N ILE A 123 20.21 17.45 -4.38
CA ILE A 123 19.18 16.64 -3.67
C ILE A 123 19.33 15.12 -3.91
N PRO A 124 19.59 14.58 -5.12
CA PRO A 124 19.78 13.14 -5.33
C PRO A 124 20.99 12.57 -4.58
N ILE A 125 22.13 13.29 -4.59
CA ILE A 125 23.35 12.92 -3.87
C ILE A 125 23.10 12.88 -2.37
N LEU A 126 22.47 13.94 -1.85
CA LEU A 126 22.12 14.04 -0.44
C LEU A 126 21.10 12.97 -0.05
N THR A 127 20.23 12.52 -0.96
CA THR A 127 19.26 11.44 -0.70
C THR A 127 19.97 10.10 -0.53
N LEU A 128 20.97 9.78 -1.38
CA LEU A 128 21.83 8.60 -1.20
C LEU A 128 22.61 8.67 0.12
N ALA A 129 23.16 9.84 0.44
CA ALA A 129 23.89 10.08 1.67
C ALA A 129 23.03 9.90 2.94
N TRP A 130 21.80 10.44 2.94
CA TRP A 130 20.85 10.24 4.03
C TRP A 130 20.32 8.81 4.09
N ALA A 131 20.17 8.12 2.95
CA ALA A 131 19.83 6.70 2.91
C ALA A 131 20.90 5.84 3.62
N TYR A 132 22.20 6.11 3.40
CA TYR A 132 23.28 5.51 4.19
C TYR A 132 23.12 5.82 5.69
N VAL A 133 22.85 7.06 6.08
CA VAL A 133 22.70 7.45 7.51
C VAL A 133 21.54 6.72 8.18
N LEU A 134 20.40 6.59 7.49
CA LEU A 134 19.24 5.84 7.96
C LEU A 134 19.55 4.35 8.06
N SER A 135 20.24 3.75 7.08
CA SER A 135 20.74 2.37 7.13
C SER A 135 21.74 2.12 8.27
N ALA A 136 22.68 3.02 8.51
CA ALA A 136 23.64 2.91 9.60
C ALA A 136 22.97 3.04 10.97
N ARG A 137 21.99 3.95 11.12
CA ARG A 137 21.22 4.08 12.38
C ARG A 137 20.30 2.89 12.59
N TRP A 138 19.73 2.33 11.53
CA TRP A 138 18.98 1.06 11.57
C TRP A 138 19.84 -0.11 12.05
N ALA A 139 21.08 -0.24 11.56
CA ALA A 139 22.01 -1.26 12.00
C ALA A 139 22.42 -1.12 13.49
N GLU A 140 22.45 0.11 14.03
CA GLU A 140 22.62 0.35 15.47
C GLU A 140 21.39 0.01 16.34
N ILE A 141 20.23 -0.31 15.75
CA ILE A 141 18.97 -0.57 16.48
C ILE A 141 18.50 -2.01 16.29
N ILE A 142 18.56 -2.56 15.07
CA ILE A 142 17.93 -3.85 14.77
C ILE A 142 18.81 -5.03 15.25
N PRO A 143 18.28 -5.93 16.11
CA PRO A 143 19.06 -7.05 16.63
C PRO A 143 19.65 -7.97 15.55
N GLY A 144 20.99 -8.08 15.55
CA GLY A 144 21.74 -8.91 14.59
C GLY A 144 21.94 -8.27 13.21
N ALA A 145 21.59 -7.00 13.04
CA ALA A 145 21.96 -6.25 11.84
C ALA A 145 23.46 -5.87 11.84
N THR A 146 24.05 -5.80 10.65
CA THR A 146 25.42 -5.38 10.39
C THR A 146 25.46 -4.28 9.32
N MET A 147 26.58 -3.57 9.28
CA MET A 147 26.91 -2.55 8.29
C MET A 147 28.34 -2.82 7.82
N GLU A 148 28.57 -2.87 6.51
CA GLU A 148 29.90 -3.07 5.89
C GLU A 148 30.03 -2.22 4.61
N TYR A 149 31.27 -1.88 4.20
CA TYR A 149 31.51 -1.33 2.87
C TYR A 149 31.73 -2.48 1.87
N THR A 150 31.14 -2.38 0.68
CA THR A 150 31.43 -3.37 -0.38
C THR A 150 32.75 -3.02 -1.08
N ASN A 151 33.12 -3.85 -2.08
CA ASN A 151 34.23 -3.53 -2.98
C ASN A 151 33.87 -2.46 -4.02
N SER A 152 32.60 -2.07 -4.16
CA SER A 152 32.20 -1.03 -5.11
C SER A 152 32.58 0.36 -4.60
N ARG A 153 32.98 1.23 -5.54
CA ARG A 153 33.49 2.58 -5.29
C ARG A 153 33.13 3.50 -6.46
N ALA A 154 32.78 4.74 -6.18
CA ALA A 154 32.68 5.80 -7.18
C ALA A 154 34.04 6.08 -7.85
N PRO A 155 34.09 6.41 -9.15
CA PRO A 155 35.34 6.74 -9.83
C PRO A 155 35.87 8.12 -9.41
N LEU A 156 37.18 8.21 -9.18
CA LEU A 156 37.87 9.42 -8.75
C LEU A 156 38.54 10.15 -9.92
N PHE A 157 38.31 11.46 -10.05
CA PHE A 157 38.92 12.32 -11.07
C PHE A 157 39.85 13.36 -10.41
N PRO A 158 41.16 13.33 -10.69
CA PRO A 158 42.12 14.31 -10.19
C PRO A 158 42.15 15.58 -11.06
N THR A 159 42.36 16.73 -10.43
CA THR A 159 42.45 18.11 -10.98
C THR A 159 43.44 18.38 -12.12
N CYS A 160 44.14 17.37 -12.65
CA CYS A 160 45.35 17.55 -13.45
C CYS A 160 45.19 17.37 -14.97
N GLU A 161 44.02 16.96 -15.45
CA GLU A 161 43.73 16.82 -16.89
C GLU A 161 42.65 17.82 -17.31
N SER A 162 42.86 18.49 -18.45
CA SER A 162 41.98 19.52 -19.00
C SER A 162 40.76 18.90 -19.69
N ILE A 163 39.94 18.19 -18.92
CA ILE A 163 38.68 17.58 -19.37
C ILE A 163 37.67 18.70 -19.65
N ARG A 164 37.05 18.67 -20.85
CA ARG A 164 35.91 19.54 -21.16
C ARG A 164 34.79 19.18 -20.19
N CYS A 165 34.30 20.15 -19.43
CA CYS A 165 33.49 19.89 -18.24
C CYS A 165 32.18 19.15 -18.55
N ASP A 166 32.17 17.84 -18.32
CA ASP A 166 30.94 17.10 -18.03
C ASP A 166 30.45 17.55 -16.65
N SER A 167 29.27 18.17 -16.62
CA SER A 167 28.71 18.89 -15.47
C SER A 167 28.19 18.01 -14.34
N THR A 168 28.67 16.76 -14.23
CA THR A 168 28.13 15.70 -13.36
C THR A 168 29.08 15.30 -12.24
N ALA A 169 30.31 15.83 -12.23
CA ALA A 169 31.34 15.45 -11.26
C ALA A 169 31.15 16.16 -9.90
N VAL A 170 31.06 15.36 -8.84
CA VAL A 170 30.74 15.82 -7.49
C VAL A 170 31.97 16.42 -6.83
N GLN A 171 31.93 17.74 -6.57
CA GLN A 171 32.98 18.43 -5.82
C GLN A 171 32.72 18.30 -4.31
N LEU A 172 33.63 17.62 -3.59
CA LEU A 172 33.48 17.34 -2.15
C LEU A 172 34.19 18.31 -1.21
N GLY A 173 35.00 19.24 -1.74
CA GLY A 173 35.84 20.12 -0.92
C GLY A 173 37.12 19.45 -0.43
N ASP A 174 37.61 19.86 0.75
CA ASP A 174 38.82 19.34 1.39
C ASP A 174 38.42 18.37 2.50
N MET A 175 38.76 17.09 2.36
CA MET A 175 38.17 15.97 3.10
C MET A 175 39.23 15.01 3.66
N THR A 176 38.89 14.26 4.71
CA THR A 176 39.74 13.18 5.26
C THR A 176 39.61 11.89 4.45
N ASP A 177 40.62 11.02 4.46
CA ASP A 177 40.57 9.73 3.74
C ASP A 177 39.37 8.86 4.19
N HIS A 178 38.98 8.94 5.46
CA HIS A 178 37.76 8.29 6.00
C HIS A 178 36.48 8.84 5.37
N ALA A 179 36.37 10.16 5.20
CA ALA A 179 35.21 10.80 4.56
C ALA A 179 35.20 10.55 3.05
N LEU A 180 36.36 10.46 2.41
CA LEU A 180 36.49 10.06 1.01
C LEU A 180 36.03 8.62 0.79
N ARG A 181 36.51 7.63 1.57
CA ARG A 181 36.04 6.23 1.45
C ARG A 181 34.52 6.12 1.66
N TRP A 182 33.95 6.95 2.52
CA TRP A 182 32.50 7.00 2.73
C TRP A 182 31.77 7.55 1.49
N TRP A 183 32.19 8.68 0.92
CA TRP A 183 31.60 9.20 -0.33
C TRP A 183 31.81 8.25 -1.52
N GLU A 184 32.95 7.57 -1.62
CA GLU A 184 33.18 6.49 -2.58
C GLU A 184 32.11 5.39 -2.47
N ALA A 185 31.59 5.08 -1.28
CA ALA A 185 30.53 4.08 -1.08
C ALA A 185 29.14 4.66 -1.39
N VAL A 186 28.85 5.89 -0.98
CA VAL A 186 27.55 6.55 -1.22
C VAL A 186 27.25 6.75 -2.71
N LEU A 187 28.29 7.00 -3.51
CA LEU A 187 28.18 7.31 -4.94
C LEU A 187 28.63 6.15 -5.86
N ALA A 188 28.89 4.97 -5.29
CA ALA A 188 29.28 3.78 -6.03
C ALA A 188 28.18 3.31 -7.00
N THR A 189 28.58 2.64 -8.09
CA THR A 189 27.66 1.81 -8.87
C THR A 189 27.25 0.57 -8.07
N ASP A 190 26.04 0.07 -8.30
CA ASP A 190 25.36 -0.97 -7.51
C ASP A 190 25.29 -0.59 -6.02
N GLU A 191 25.53 -1.53 -5.10
CA GLU A 191 25.52 -1.29 -3.65
C GLU A 191 26.97 -1.02 -3.17
N GLY A 192 27.29 0.23 -2.79
CA GLY A 192 28.61 0.59 -2.21
C GLY A 192 28.76 0.27 -0.71
N TRP A 193 27.64 0.03 -0.03
CA TRP A 193 27.58 -0.46 1.35
C TRP A 193 26.59 -1.61 1.44
N ASP A 194 26.84 -2.57 2.33
CA ASP A 194 25.82 -3.54 2.75
C ASP A 194 25.32 -3.16 4.14
N ALA A 195 24.00 -3.14 4.30
CA ALA A 195 23.30 -2.90 5.56
C ALA A 195 22.26 -4.02 5.68
N SER A 196 22.52 -5.02 6.53
CA SER A 196 21.82 -6.30 6.40
C SER A 196 21.66 -7.08 7.71
N VAL A 197 20.72 -8.02 7.73
CA VAL A 197 20.52 -9.00 8.80
C VAL A 197 20.26 -10.39 8.20
N VAL A 198 21.00 -11.40 8.67
CA VAL A 198 20.85 -12.78 8.19
C VAL A 198 19.60 -13.41 8.79
N HIS A 199 18.73 -13.95 7.94
CA HIS A 199 17.51 -14.66 8.34
C HIS A 199 17.19 -15.78 7.35
N ASN A 200 17.01 -17.01 7.84
CA ASN A 200 16.66 -18.19 7.02
C ASN A 200 17.51 -18.34 5.74
N THR A 201 18.84 -18.22 5.88
CA THR A 201 19.88 -18.18 4.82
C THR A 201 19.83 -17.02 3.81
N LEU A 202 18.81 -16.16 3.86
CA LEU A 202 18.78 -14.89 3.12
C LEU A 202 19.49 -13.79 3.91
N ASN A 203 20.13 -12.85 3.20
CA ASN A 203 20.64 -11.63 3.81
C ASN A 203 19.67 -10.47 3.54
N LEU A 204 18.83 -10.15 4.52
CA LEU A 204 17.76 -9.17 4.38
C LEU A 204 18.31 -7.76 4.59
N LYS A 205 18.00 -6.85 3.67
CA LYS A 205 18.58 -5.50 3.60
C LYS A 205 17.85 -4.52 4.52
N SER A 206 18.53 -3.42 4.83
CA SER A 206 17.91 -2.20 5.37
C SER A 206 16.80 -1.70 4.45
N PRO A 207 15.67 -1.17 4.97
CA PRO A 207 14.64 -0.51 4.16
C PRO A 207 15.15 0.70 3.33
N TRP A 208 16.31 1.27 3.72
CA TRP A 208 16.97 2.38 3.03
C TRP A 208 18.22 1.96 2.23
N SER A 209 18.47 0.65 2.04
CA SER A 209 19.50 0.19 1.10
C SER A 209 19.15 0.60 -0.33
N VAL A 210 20.11 1.19 -1.04
CA VAL A 210 19.97 1.66 -2.42
C VAL A 210 21.06 1.05 -3.30
N SER A 211 20.72 0.74 -4.55
CA SER A 211 21.61 0.24 -5.59
C SER A 211 21.58 1.20 -6.78
N LEU A 212 22.72 1.80 -7.14
CA LEU A 212 22.82 2.79 -8.21
C LEU A 212 23.09 2.11 -9.57
N GLN A 213 22.33 2.44 -10.60
CA GLN A 213 22.33 1.75 -11.90
C GLN A 213 22.73 2.68 -13.04
N MET A 214 23.48 2.13 -14.02
CA MET A 214 24.30 2.88 -14.98
C MET A 214 25.51 3.56 -14.27
N PRO A 215 26.50 4.18 -14.96
CA PRO A 215 27.77 4.50 -14.30
C PRO A 215 27.56 5.53 -13.17
N GLY A 216 28.05 5.17 -11.98
CA GLY A 216 27.89 5.97 -10.75
C GLY A 216 28.51 7.35 -10.83
N MET A 217 28.08 8.25 -9.94
CA MET A 217 28.42 9.66 -10.00
C MET A 217 29.93 9.88 -9.73
N PRO A 218 30.68 10.48 -10.67
CA PRO A 218 32.12 10.64 -10.53
C PRO A 218 32.47 11.68 -9.46
N ILE A 219 33.52 11.43 -8.68
CA ILE A 219 33.99 12.33 -7.61
C ILE A 219 35.19 13.14 -8.11
N HIS A 220 35.14 14.46 -7.98
CA HIS A 220 36.24 15.36 -8.34
C HIS A 220 37.06 15.77 -7.11
N LEU A 221 38.37 15.49 -7.14
CA LEU A 221 39.29 15.71 -6.01
C LEU A 221 40.22 16.90 -6.26
N LYS A 222 40.29 17.82 -5.27
CA LYS A 222 41.23 18.95 -5.29
C LYS A 222 42.70 18.52 -5.22
N SER A 223 42.98 17.44 -4.49
CA SER A 223 44.32 16.89 -4.22
C SER A 223 44.32 15.36 -4.33
N LYS A 224 45.49 14.74 -4.46
CA LYS A 224 45.62 13.27 -4.44
C LYS A 224 45.52 12.76 -2.99
N PRO A 225 44.76 11.68 -2.72
CA PRO A 225 44.66 11.08 -1.38
C PRO A 225 46.00 10.47 -0.94
N ALA A 226 46.25 10.42 0.37
CA ALA A 226 47.56 10.06 0.91
C ALA A 226 47.79 8.54 0.89
N THR A 227 46.85 7.76 1.44
CA THR A 227 46.84 6.29 1.38
C THR A 227 45.43 5.74 1.34
N LEU A 228 45.15 4.81 0.41
CA LEU A 228 43.82 4.21 0.26
C LEU A 228 43.69 2.95 1.13
N HIS A 229 43.26 3.11 2.38
CA HIS A 229 43.04 1.99 3.30
C HIS A 229 41.59 1.48 3.27
N ASN A 230 41.40 0.21 3.65
CA ASN A 230 40.07 -0.33 3.97
C ASN A 230 39.67 0.12 5.37
N HIS A 231 38.96 1.25 5.46
CA HIS A 231 38.39 1.76 6.70
C HIS A 231 37.10 1.03 7.07
N ALA A 232 36.79 0.97 8.37
CA ALA A 232 35.48 0.55 8.85
C ALA A 232 34.36 1.51 8.38
N PRO A 233 33.11 1.04 8.22
CA PRO A 233 31.98 1.88 7.86
C PRO A 233 31.74 3.00 8.88
N ALA A 234 31.39 4.18 8.38
CA ALA A 234 31.02 5.32 9.22
C ALA A 234 29.71 5.03 9.97
N SER A 235 29.66 5.33 11.27
CA SER A 235 28.41 5.33 12.04
C SER A 235 27.46 6.42 11.51
N TYR A 236 26.16 6.35 11.86
CA TYR A 236 25.20 7.38 11.45
C TYR A 236 25.63 8.79 11.87
N ALA A 237 26.27 8.95 13.05
CA ALA A 237 26.74 10.22 13.56
C ALA A 237 27.94 10.77 12.77
N THR A 238 28.89 9.90 12.41
CA THR A 238 30.06 10.26 11.60
C THR A 238 29.67 10.56 10.14
N ALA A 239 28.77 9.76 9.56
CA ALA A 239 28.23 10.05 8.23
C ALA A 239 27.41 11.35 8.22
N SER A 240 26.63 11.64 9.26
CA SER A 240 25.88 12.90 9.39
C SER A 240 26.80 14.13 9.42
N SER A 241 27.96 14.06 10.07
CA SER A 241 28.90 15.19 10.07
C SER A 241 29.60 15.38 8.72
N TYR A 242 29.83 14.31 7.94
CA TYR A 242 30.31 14.41 6.56
C TYR A 242 29.27 15.08 5.64
N ILE A 243 27.97 14.80 5.82
CA ILE A 243 26.89 15.50 5.10
C ILE A 243 26.86 16.97 5.50
N LEU A 244 26.89 17.29 6.80
CA LEU A 244 26.84 18.67 7.26
C LEU A 244 28.06 19.49 6.81
N ALA A 245 29.24 18.87 6.68
CA ALA A 245 30.42 19.52 6.09
C ALA A 245 30.23 19.86 4.60
N TYR A 246 29.72 18.91 3.80
CA TYR A 246 29.40 19.13 2.38
C TYR A 246 28.30 20.19 2.18
N VAL A 247 27.26 20.15 3.02
CA VAL A 247 26.16 21.13 3.01
C VAL A 247 26.66 22.54 3.39
N ALA A 248 27.57 22.65 4.37
CA ALA A 248 28.18 23.92 4.74
C ALA A 248 29.19 24.44 3.70
N TYR A 249 29.81 23.55 2.92
CA TYR A 249 30.71 23.92 1.82
C TYR A 249 29.95 24.54 0.63
N HIS A 250 28.79 23.97 0.27
CA HIS A 250 27.97 24.43 -0.87
C HIS A 250 26.86 25.43 -0.49
N GLY A 251 26.52 25.59 0.79
CA GLY A 251 25.45 26.50 1.27
C GLY A 251 24.02 25.94 1.19
N ILE A 252 23.88 24.65 0.88
CA ILE A 252 22.66 23.98 0.40
C ILE A 252 21.82 23.32 1.52
N TYR A 253 21.59 24.02 2.63
CA TYR A 253 20.92 23.41 3.80
C TYR A 253 19.50 22.91 3.50
N ASP A 254 18.69 23.70 2.81
CA ASP A 254 17.30 23.35 2.52
C ASP A 254 17.16 22.19 1.52
N GLN A 255 18.08 22.08 0.54
CA GLN A 255 18.20 20.88 -0.29
C GLN A 255 18.53 19.63 0.53
N SER A 256 19.28 19.76 1.62
CA SER A 256 19.57 18.64 2.54
C SER A 256 18.36 18.23 3.36
N CYS A 257 17.53 19.19 3.80
CA CYS A 257 16.22 18.89 4.39
C CYS A 257 15.30 18.17 3.38
N ALA A 258 15.21 18.66 2.14
CA ALA A 258 14.44 18.02 1.07
C ALA A 258 14.94 16.60 0.75
N ALA A 259 16.26 16.40 0.71
CA ALA A 259 16.88 15.10 0.51
C ALA A 259 16.64 14.12 1.66
N PHE A 260 16.66 14.60 2.91
CA PHE A 260 16.34 13.77 4.07
C PHE A 260 14.86 13.36 4.09
N ALA A 261 13.95 14.28 3.75
CA ALA A 261 12.53 13.95 3.52
C ALA A 261 12.36 12.89 2.41
N THR A 262 13.07 13.05 1.30
CA THR A 262 13.09 12.08 0.19
C THR A 262 13.60 10.71 0.66
N ALA A 263 14.67 10.68 1.47
CA ALA A 263 15.21 9.44 2.03
C ALA A 263 14.23 8.74 3.01
N LEU A 264 13.48 9.49 3.83
CA LEU A 264 12.41 8.94 4.68
C LEU A 264 11.26 8.29 3.89
N LEU A 265 11.07 8.66 2.62
CA LEU A 265 10.05 8.07 1.75
C LEU A 265 10.54 6.82 0.98
N LEU A 266 11.83 6.47 1.03
CA LEU A 266 12.40 5.31 0.30
C LEU A 266 11.67 3.98 0.56
N PRO A 267 11.32 3.58 1.79
CA PRO A 267 10.58 2.33 2.02
C PRO A 267 9.16 2.38 1.42
N THR A 268 8.53 3.56 1.38
CA THR A 268 7.19 3.76 0.81
C THR A 268 7.23 3.73 -0.71
N ARG A 269 8.25 4.34 -1.34
CA ARG A 269 8.50 4.13 -2.79
C ARG A 269 8.81 2.67 -3.08
N HIS A 270 9.68 2.02 -2.30
CA HIS A 270 10.02 0.60 -2.44
C HIS A 270 8.80 -0.33 -2.34
N ARG A 271 7.75 0.05 -1.59
CA ARG A 271 6.46 -0.67 -1.57
C ARG A 271 5.69 -0.54 -2.89
N ILE A 272 5.76 0.62 -3.54
CA ILE A 272 5.03 0.97 -4.76
C ILE A 272 5.76 0.49 -6.03
N SER A 273 7.05 0.79 -6.15
CA SER A 273 7.93 0.37 -7.24
C SER A 273 9.33 0.07 -6.73
N LYS A 274 9.99 -0.92 -7.34
CA LYS A 274 11.34 -1.37 -7.01
C LYS A 274 12.44 -0.57 -7.71
N SER A 275 12.07 0.36 -8.58
CA SER A 275 12.96 1.31 -9.24
C SER A 275 12.53 2.76 -9.00
N VAL A 276 13.52 3.64 -8.99
CA VAL A 276 13.38 5.10 -9.04
C VAL A 276 14.24 5.60 -10.19
N HIS A 277 13.77 6.61 -10.90
CA HIS A 277 14.40 7.14 -12.10
C HIS A 277 14.70 8.62 -11.86
N TRP A 278 15.98 9.00 -11.92
CA TRP A 278 16.45 10.35 -11.67
C TRP A 278 17.29 10.83 -12.87
N ALA A 279 17.13 12.08 -13.28
CA ALA A 279 18.12 12.74 -14.11
C ALA A 279 19.49 12.75 -13.41
N ARG A 280 20.56 12.74 -14.20
CA ARG A 280 21.92 13.01 -13.69
C ARG A 280 21.97 14.45 -13.14
N PRO A 281 22.45 14.65 -11.90
CA PRO A 281 22.65 15.98 -11.35
C PRO A 281 23.50 16.89 -12.24
N HIS A 282 23.05 18.13 -12.43
CA HIS A 282 23.84 19.20 -13.05
C HIS A 282 24.45 20.12 -11.98
N PHE A 283 25.77 20.28 -12.04
CA PHE A 283 26.52 21.23 -11.23
C PHE A 283 27.01 22.38 -12.12
N PRO A 284 26.55 23.62 -11.89
CA PRO A 284 27.03 24.79 -12.62
C PRO A 284 28.55 24.96 -12.50
N ALA A 285 29.21 25.22 -13.64
CA ALA A 285 30.62 25.55 -13.65
C ALA A 285 30.82 27.00 -13.18
N GLU A 286 31.48 27.15 -12.03
CA GLU A 286 31.78 28.41 -11.34
C GLU A 286 30.56 29.19 -10.83
N ASP A 287 30.20 28.95 -9.56
CA ASP A 287 29.79 30.07 -8.71
C ASP A 287 30.48 30.00 -7.34
N ARG A 288 31.10 31.10 -6.90
CA ARG A 288 31.86 31.17 -5.64
C ARG A 288 30.97 31.74 -4.54
N VAL A 289 29.94 30.98 -4.16
CA VAL A 289 29.12 31.30 -2.99
C VAL A 289 30.03 31.44 -1.78
N GLN A 290 29.94 32.58 -1.08
CA GLN A 290 30.68 32.77 0.17
C GLN A 290 30.12 31.83 1.23
N PRO A 291 30.96 31.14 2.04
CA PRO A 291 30.46 30.18 3.02
C PRO A 291 29.60 30.90 4.06
N MET A 292 28.27 30.77 3.92
CA MET A 292 27.33 31.21 4.93
C MET A 292 27.56 30.47 6.25
N LYS A 293 27.14 31.08 7.37
CA LYS A 293 27.20 30.45 8.69
C LYS A 293 26.18 29.32 8.78
N GLY A 294 26.55 28.15 8.24
CA GLY A 294 25.67 27.00 8.09
C GLY A 294 25.05 26.52 9.40
N HIS A 295 23.82 26.01 9.32
CA HIS A 295 23.15 25.38 10.43
C HIS A 295 23.88 24.08 10.81
N GLY A 296 24.70 24.13 11.86
CA GLY A 296 25.51 23.00 12.34
C GLY A 296 24.71 21.89 13.05
N GLN A 297 23.53 21.54 12.54
CA GLN A 297 22.65 20.50 13.07
C GLN A 297 21.98 19.74 11.92
N PRO A 298 21.73 18.42 12.04
CA PRO A 298 21.00 17.66 11.04
C PRO A 298 19.51 18.04 11.02
N PRO A 299 18.73 17.65 10.00
CA PRO A 299 17.33 18.07 9.86
C PRO A 299 16.40 17.70 11.04
N TRP A 300 16.71 16.62 11.78
CA TRP A 300 15.98 16.23 13.00
C TRP A 300 16.44 16.95 14.28
N GLY A 301 17.34 17.93 14.16
CA GLY A 301 17.90 18.70 15.28
C GLY A 301 18.81 17.90 16.22
N ARG A 302 18.93 18.36 17.48
CA ARG A 302 19.84 17.75 18.47
C ARG A 302 19.35 16.43 19.07
N ASN A 303 18.06 16.13 18.97
CA ASN A 303 17.48 14.99 19.68
C ASN A 303 17.67 13.69 18.88
N LYS A 304 18.59 12.81 19.32
CA LYS A 304 18.77 11.48 18.72
C LYS A 304 17.45 10.68 18.66
N GLN A 305 16.58 10.83 19.65
CA GLN A 305 15.30 10.11 19.69
C GLN A 305 14.33 10.56 18.59
N GLN A 306 14.49 11.77 18.03
CA GLN A 306 13.67 12.24 16.91
C GLN A 306 14.00 11.47 15.62
N LEU A 307 15.28 11.18 15.35
CA LEU A 307 15.68 10.30 14.25
C LEU A 307 15.07 8.90 14.42
N ASP A 308 15.09 8.35 15.63
CA ASP A 308 14.52 7.03 15.93
C ASP A 308 12.99 6.98 15.74
N LYS A 309 12.27 8.09 15.99
CA LYS A 309 10.85 8.24 15.64
C LYS A 309 10.63 8.30 14.13
N LEU A 310 11.38 9.12 13.41
CA LEU A 310 11.25 9.29 11.96
C LEU A 310 11.59 7.98 11.20
N LEU A 311 12.55 7.19 11.68
CA LEU A 311 12.81 5.81 11.22
C LEU A 311 11.59 4.91 11.41
N THR A 312 10.94 4.99 12.57
CA THR A 312 9.72 4.21 12.89
C THR A 312 8.56 4.56 11.96
N MET A 313 8.37 5.86 11.68
CA MET A 313 7.38 6.37 10.73
C MET A 313 7.65 5.88 9.30
N SER A 314 8.92 5.95 8.88
CA SER A 314 9.38 5.53 7.55
C SER A 314 9.22 4.02 7.31
N CYS A 315 9.35 3.19 8.36
CA CYS A 315 8.97 1.77 8.32
C CYS A 315 7.45 1.53 8.22
N ASN A 316 6.59 2.44 8.70
CA ASN A 316 5.15 2.31 8.54
C ASN A 316 4.69 2.77 7.13
N THR A 317 5.01 1.95 6.13
CA THR A 317 4.65 2.19 4.73
C THR A 317 3.14 2.18 4.44
N ILE A 318 2.31 1.66 5.36
CA ILE A 318 0.84 1.74 5.27
C ILE A 318 0.40 3.10 5.83
N GLY A 319 0.84 3.42 7.05
CA GLY A 319 0.59 4.69 7.71
C GLY A 319 1.01 5.89 6.88
N MET A 320 2.19 5.84 6.26
CA MET A 320 2.68 6.87 5.34
C MET A 320 1.72 7.13 4.16
N GLN A 321 1.16 6.06 3.58
CA GLN A 321 0.15 6.19 2.52
C GLN A 321 -1.19 6.69 3.08
N SER A 322 -1.57 6.31 4.30
CA SER A 322 -2.80 6.76 4.97
C SER A 322 -2.76 8.27 5.28
N ILE A 323 -1.69 8.76 5.92
CA ILE A 323 -1.54 10.17 6.27
C ILE A 323 -1.38 11.06 5.04
N LEU A 324 -0.69 10.63 3.97
CA LEU A 324 -0.64 11.40 2.72
C LEU A 324 -2.02 11.48 2.04
N ASN A 325 -2.85 10.45 2.12
CA ASN A 325 -4.22 10.52 1.61
C ASN A 325 -5.13 11.47 2.42
N SER A 326 -4.78 11.81 3.68
CA SER A 326 -5.57 12.72 4.52
C SER A 326 -5.84 14.09 3.89
N SER A 327 -4.93 14.59 3.04
CA SER A 327 -5.06 15.91 2.42
C SER A 327 -6.30 16.05 1.54
N PHE A 328 -6.83 14.93 1.00
CA PHE A 328 -8.05 14.89 0.19
C PHE A 328 -9.35 14.72 1.01
N ILE A 329 -9.23 14.44 2.30
CA ILE A 329 -10.35 14.22 3.22
C ILE A 329 -10.83 15.57 3.77
N GLU A 330 -12.14 15.72 3.93
CA GLU A 330 -12.76 16.83 4.65
C GLU A 330 -13.57 16.27 5.84
N PRO A 331 -13.21 16.57 7.10
CA PRO A 331 -13.65 15.76 8.25
C PRO A 331 -15.14 15.73 8.59
N ASP A 332 -15.94 16.64 8.06
CA ASP A 332 -17.39 16.76 8.32
C ASP A 332 -18.23 16.41 7.08
N LEU A 333 -17.60 15.88 6.03
CA LEU A 333 -18.27 15.51 4.79
C LEU A 333 -18.84 14.08 4.85
N PRO A 334 -20.14 13.86 4.55
CA PRO A 334 -20.73 12.53 4.61
C PRO A 334 -20.43 11.68 3.36
N CYS A 335 -20.44 10.36 3.53
CA CYS A 335 -20.03 9.38 2.52
C CYS A 335 -20.91 9.38 1.26
N ASN A 336 -22.12 9.94 1.31
CA ASN A 336 -23.03 10.01 0.17
C ASN A 336 -22.82 11.19 -0.79
N ILE A 337 -21.90 12.13 -0.47
CA ILE A 337 -21.60 13.29 -1.32
C ILE A 337 -20.09 13.56 -1.50
N CYS A 338 -19.23 12.75 -0.89
CA CYS A 338 -17.78 12.92 -0.95
C CYS A 338 -17.16 12.82 -2.36
N GLY A 339 -17.79 12.10 -3.29
CA GLY A 339 -17.33 12.07 -4.68
C GLY A 339 -17.43 13.42 -5.39
N ALA A 340 -18.44 14.24 -5.08
CA ALA A 340 -18.55 15.60 -5.62
C ALA A 340 -17.36 16.49 -5.20
N TRP A 341 -16.96 16.41 -3.93
CA TRP A 341 -15.80 17.12 -3.39
C TRP A 341 -14.50 16.67 -4.07
N LEU A 342 -14.31 15.37 -4.23
CA LEU A 342 -13.13 14.81 -4.89
C LEU A 342 -13.07 15.18 -6.37
N GLN A 343 -14.21 15.18 -7.09
CA GLN A 343 -14.27 15.69 -8.46
C GLN A 343 -13.92 17.18 -8.54
N GLY A 344 -14.41 18.02 -7.62
CA GLY A 344 -14.05 19.43 -7.56
C GLY A 344 -12.54 19.63 -7.32
N ALA A 345 -11.95 18.88 -6.39
CA ALA A 345 -10.52 18.89 -6.10
C ALA A 345 -9.68 18.44 -7.31
N PHE A 346 -10.00 17.29 -7.90
CA PHE A 346 -9.26 16.75 -9.06
C PHE A 346 -9.51 17.57 -10.34
N ALA A 347 -10.62 18.29 -10.44
CA ALA A 347 -10.85 19.20 -11.55
C ALA A 347 -9.77 20.28 -11.66
N VAL A 348 -9.30 20.81 -10.52
CA VAL A 348 -8.15 21.74 -10.43
C VAL A 348 -6.82 21.01 -10.50
N LEU A 349 -6.62 19.97 -9.67
CA LEU A 349 -5.33 19.26 -9.57
C LEU A 349 -4.88 18.63 -10.90
N ASP A 350 -5.81 18.22 -11.76
CA ASP A 350 -5.52 17.64 -13.08
C ASP A 350 -5.21 18.70 -14.16
N ALA A 351 -5.20 19.99 -13.82
CA ALA A 351 -4.73 21.01 -14.76
C ALA A 351 -3.23 20.82 -15.05
N PRO A 352 -2.77 20.85 -16.32
CA PRO A 352 -1.35 20.70 -16.65
C PRO A 352 -0.44 21.76 -16.00
N SER A 353 -0.99 22.90 -15.58
CA SER A 353 -0.29 23.92 -14.80
C SER A 353 -0.14 23.56 -13.32
N ALA A 354 -1.13 22.88 -12.73
CA ALA A 354 -1.10 22.39 -11.34
C ALA A 354 -0.25 21.12 -11.19
N GLN A 355 -0.19 20.27 -12.22
CA GLN A 355 0.67 19.07 -12.28
C GLN A 355 2.19 19.35 -12.35
N LYS A 356 2.61 20.62 -12.39
CA LYS A 356 4.04 20.97 -12.30
C LYS A 356 4.57 20.61 -10.91
N PRO A 357 5.70 19.88 -10.75
CA PRO A 357 6.12 19.36 -9.44
C PRO A 357 6.24 20.40 -8.33
N ALA A 358 6.81 21.58 -8.59
CA ALA A 358 6.89 22.64 -7.58
C ALA A 358 5.52 23.20 -7.17
N VAL A 359 4.59 23.39 -8.13
CA VAL A 359 3.23 23.88 -7.86
C VAL A 359 2.42 22.84 -7.08
N LEU A 360 2.49 21.57 -7.51
CA LEU A 360 1.79 20.46 -6.85
C LEU A 360 2.30 20.24 -5.42
N ALA A 361 3.63 20.30 -5.20
CA ALA A 361 4.21 20.29 -3.86
C ALA A 361 3.67 21.43 -3.02
N HIS A 362 3.68 22.67 -3.53
CA HIS A 362 3.23 23.84 -2.80
C HIS A 362 1.74 23.75 -2.40
N MET A 363 0.86 23.30 -3.32
CA MET A 363 -0.56 23.07 -3.04
C MET A 363 -0.79 22.03 -1.94
N LEU A 364 -0.07 20.90 -1.99
CA LEU A 364 -0.25 19.79 -1.04
C LEU A 364 0.34 20.11 0.34
N MET A 365 1.50 20.78 0.38
CA MET A 365 2.10 21.33 1.59
C MET A 365 1.18 22.35 2.26
N GLN A 366 0.55 23.26 1.49
CA GLN A 366 -0.44 24.21 2.05
C GLN A 366 -1.75 23.54 2.50
N LYS A 367 -2.20 22.44 1.88
CA LYS A 367 -3.41 21.68 2.34
C LYS A 367 -3.15 20.86 3.60
N SER A 368 -1.89 20.51 3.91
CA SER A 368 -1.55 19.77 5.13
C SER A 368 -0.17 20.17 5.67
N PRO A 369 -0.04 21.36 6.30
CA PRO A 369 1.26 21.90 6.71
C PRO A 369 2.01 21.06 7.75
N HIS A 370 1.33 20.20 8.51
CA HIS A 370 1.97 19.26 9.43
C HIS A 370 2.59 18.03 8.73
N LEU A 371 2.29 17.83 7.43
CA LEU A 371 2.83 16.79 6.56
C LEU A 371 3.71 17.39 5.45
N ASP A 372 4.06 18.67 5.53
CA ASP A 372 4.74 19.44 4.48
C ASP A 372 6.00 18.75 3.93
N PHE A 373 6.92 18.34 4.80
CA PHE A 373 8.15 17.64 4.42
C PHE A 373 7.89 16.24 3.87
N LEU A 374 6.83 15.56 4.30
CA LEU A 374 6.45 14.25 3.76
C LEU A 374 5.88 14.37 2.34
N TRP A 375 5.08 15.41 2.09
CA TRP A 375 4.61 15.73 0.74
C TRP A 375 5.74 16.14 -0.19
N LEU A 376 6.69 16.96 0.28
CA LEU A 376 7.91 17.28 -0.46
C LEU A 376 8.68 16.00 -0.84
N GLY A 377 8.98 15.12 0.12
CA GLY A 377 9.63 13.83 -0.15
C GLY A 377 8.83 12.91 -1.09
N ALA A 378 7.50 12.95 -1.03
CA ALA A 378 6.62 12.15 -1.89
C ALA A 378 6.48 12.71 -3.32
N ILE A 379 6.66 14.01 -3.53
CA ILE A 379 6.77 14.62 -4.86
C ILE A 379 8.12 14.26 -5.47
N LEU A 380 9.19 14.53 -4.74
CA LEU A 380 10.58 14.32 -5.15
C LEU A 380 10.90 12.84 -5.48
N LEU A 381 10.28 11.89 -4.75
CA LEU A 381 10.47 10.45 -4.97
C LEU A 381 9.40 9.79 -5.86
N ASP A 382 8.59 10.56 -6.59
CA ASP A 382 7.54 10.04 -7.49
C ASP A 382 6.56 9.08 -6.77
N VAL A 383 6.20 9.39 -5.53
CA VAL A 383 5.17 8.65 -4.76
C VAL A 383 3.79 9.25 -5.00
N HIS A 384 3.72 10.57 -5.24
CA HIS A 384 2.47 11.30 -5.41
C HIS A 384 1.49 10.76 -6.47
N PRO A 385 1.89 10.20 -7.66
CA PRO A 385 0.91 9.76 -8.65
C PRO A 385 0.17 8.50 -8.18
N TYR A 386 0.82 7.65 -7.38
CA TYR A 386 0.18 6.50 -6.76
C TYR A 386 -0.86 6.93 -5.74
N ILE A 387 -0.53 7.89 -4.86
CA ILE A 387 -1.47 8.44 -3.87
C ILE A 387 -2.68 9.05 -4.57
N MET A 388 -2.46 9.95 -5.54
CA MET A 388 -3.54 10.61 -6.29
C MET A 388 -4.39 9.64 -7.11
N ARG A 389 -3.80 8.57 -7.67
CA ARG A 389 -4.54 7.51 -8.39
C ARG A 389 -5.55 6.80 -7.50
N TRP A 390 -5.19 6.46 -6.26
CA TRP A 390 -6.10 5.81 -5.32
C TRP A 390 -7.05 6.78 -4.62
N ALA A 391 -6.71 8.07 -4.59
CA ALA A 391 -7.56 9.09 -3.98
C ALA A 391 -8.79 9.49 -4.81
N ARG A 392 -8.74 9.39 -6.14
CA ARG A 392 -9.91 9.64 -7.02
C ARG A 392 -11.13 8.80 -6.66
N PRO A 393 -11.04 7.45 -6.51
CA PRO A 393 -12.16 6.62 -6.08
C PRO A 393 -12.36 6.56 -4.55
N ALA A 394 -11.71 7.44 -3.76
CA ALA A 394 -11.65 7.38 -2.29
C ALA A 394 -11.16 6.01 -1.72
N ALA A 395 -10.37 5.26 -2.49
CA ALA A 395 -9.90 3.92 -2.13
C ALA A 395 -8.63 3.97 -1.26
N TRP A 396 -8.75 4.63 -0.10
CA TRP A 396 -7.63 4.88 0.80
C TRP A 396 -7.31 3.71 1.73
N LEU A 397 -6.07 3.70 2.22
CA LEU A 397 -5.69 2.90 3.39
C LEU A 397 -5.99 3.74 4.65
N ILE A 398 -6.65 3.15 5.65
CA ILE A 398 -6.93 3.78 6.94
C ILE A 398 -6.02 3.15 7.99
N ASP A 399 -5.11 3.94 8.56
CA ASP A 399 -4.19 3.54 9.62
C ASP A 399 -4.39 4.48 10.82
N LEU A 400 -5.19 4.04 11.80
CA LEU A 400 -5.51 4.83 12.99
C LEU A 400 -4.26 5.07 13.85
N GLN A 401 -3.30 4.12 13.89
CA GLN A 401 -2.06 4.27 14.63
C GLN A 401 -1.23 5.45 14.09
N ALA A 402 -0.94 5.47 12.80
CA ALA A 402 -0.20 6.54 12.15
C ALA A 402 -0.91 7.90 12.25
N ALA A 403 -2.24 7.89 12.18
CA ALA A 403 -3.06 9.07 12.36
C ALA A 403 -2.89 9.70 13.77
N ALA A 404 -2.93 8.89 14.83
CA ALA A 404 -2.68 9.36 16.20
C ALA A 404 -1.21 9.73 16.46
N TRP A 405 -0.25 9.02 15.85
CA TRP A 405 1.18 9.33 15.97
C TRP A 405 1.54 10.69 15.35
N THR A 406 0.87 11.08 14.27
CA THR A 406 1.17 12.29 13.49
C THR A 406 0.25 13.48 13.78
N GLY A 407 -0.89 13.27 14.45
CA GLY A 407 -1.93 14.29 14.56
C GLY A 407 -2.61 14.54 13.22
N THR A 408 -3.11 13.47 12.58
CA THR A 408 -3.76 13.52 11.27
C THR A 408 -5.15 12.91 11.33
N PHE A 409 -6.10 13.44 10.55
CA PHE A 409 -7.42 12.86 10.36
C PHE A 409 -7.45 11.94 9.14
N VAL A 410 -7.77 10.66 9.34
CA VAL A 410 -7.94 9.64 8.29
C VAL A 410 -9.32 8.97 8.31
N SER A 411 -10.08 9.08 9.40
CA SER A 411 -11.45 8.53 9.50
C SER A 411 -12.31 9.24 10.56
N PHE A 412 -13.61 9.37 10.27
CA PHE A 412 -14.62 9.94 11.18
C PHE A 412 -14.74 9.24 12.54
N ILE A 413 -14.24 8.00 12.68
CA ILE A 413 -14.12 7.27 13.94
C ILE A 413 -13.17 7.94 14.95
N GLN A 414 -12.22 8.77 14.49
CA GLN A 414 -11.31 9.50 15.39
C GLN A 414 -11.99 10.64 16.15
N LYS A 415 -13.15 11.12 15.69
CA LYS A 415 -13.93 12.12 16.43
C LYS A 415 -14.60 11.47 17.64
N PRO A 416 -14.72 12.17 18.79
CA PRO A 416 -15.50 11.68 19.92
C PRO A 416 -16.98 11.53 19.56
N VAL A 417 -17.69 10.78 20.39
CA VAL A 417 -19.16 10.66 20.33
C VAL A 417 -19.81 11.96 20.81
N SER A 418 -20.91 12.35 20.16
CA SER A 418 -21.69 13.53 20.57
C SER A 418 -22.21 13.41 22.01
N VAL A 419 -22.09 14.48 22.80
CA VAL A 419 -22.54 14.51 24.22
C VAL A 419 -24.06 14.74 24.33
N GLU A 420 -24.65 15.45 23.38
CA GLU A 420 -26.10 15.70 23.32
C GLU A 420 -26.72 14.93 22.15
N HIS A 421 -27.59 13.96 22.46
CA HIS A 421 -28.43 13.26 21.50
C HIS A 421 -29.89 13.73 21.62
N SER A 422 -30.60 13.79 20.49
CA SER A 422 -32.05 14.01 20.45
C SER A 422 -32.77 12.90 21.21
N LYS A 423 -33.84 13.23 21.96
CA LYS A 423 -34.56 12.25 22.78
C LYS A 423 -35.18 11.14 21.92
N GLY A 424 -34.48 10.00 21.84
CA GLY A 424 -34.88 8.83 21.08
C GLY A 424 -34.20 8.65 19.71
N GLU A 425 -33.27 9.52 19.31
CA GLU A 425 -32.52 9.42 18.04
C GLU A 425 -31.03 9.73 18.21
N ILE A 426 -30.18 8.97 17.50
CA ILE A 426 -28.72 9.13 17.46
C ILE A 426 -28.26 9.32 16.00
N THR A 427 -27.14 10.01 15.77
CA THR A 427 -26.55 10.08 14.43
C THR A 427 -26.00 8.71 14.04
N ARG A 428 -26.10 8.30 12.76
CA ARG A 428 -25.42 7.05 12.32
C ARG A 428 -23.90 7.09 12.52
N ALA A 429 -23.32 8.29 12.65
CA ALA A 429 -21.88 8.44 12.87
C ALA A 429 -21.49 8.14 14.32
N ASP A 430 -22.35 8.51 15.28
CA ASP A 430 -22.20 8.21 16.70
C ASP A 430 -22.60 6.76 17.01
N GLU A 431 -23.62 6.21 16.33
CA GLU A 431 -23.90 4.77 16.28
C GLU A 431 -22.63 3.99 15.87
N ALA A 432 -22.05 4.29 14.71
CA ALA A 432 -20.85 3.61 14.22
C ALA A 432 -19.64 3.75 15.15
N ARG A 433 -19.47 4.91 15.80
CA ARG A 433 -18.44 5.10 16.85
C ARG A 433 -18.70 4.18 18.04
N LEU A 434 -19.92 4.15 18.56
CA LEU A 434 -20.25 3.32 19.73
C LEU A 434 -20.14 1.82 19.44
N MET A 435 -20.57 1.34 18.26
CA MET A 435 -20.35 -0.05 17.84
C MET A 435 -18.85 -0.42 17.83
N PHE A 436 -18.00 0.45 17.28
CA PHE A 436 -16.55 0.22 17.25
C PHE A 436 -15.90 0.33 18.63
N LEU A 437 -16.28 1.32 19.46
CA LEU A 437 -15.72 1.54 20.79
C LEU A 437 -16.15 0.45 21.79
N ALA A 438 -17.37 -0.07 21.67
CA ALA A 438 -17.87 -1.20 22.46
C ALA A 438 -17.32 -2.56 22.00
N GLN A 439 -16.78 -2.64 20.78
CA GLN A 439 -16.40 -3.90 20.12
C GLN A 439 -17.57 -4.89 20.06
N SER A 440 -18.74 -4.43 19.59
CA SER A 440 -19.88 -5.32 19.29
C SER A 440 -19.44 -6.47 18.36
N GLU A 441 -20.11 -7.62 18.43
CA GLU A 441 -19.57 -8.95 18.02
C GLU A 441 -18.92 -9.00 16.62
N TYR A 442 -19.33 -8.13 15.70
CA TYR A 442 -18.86 -8.07 14.31
C TYR A 442 -18.07 -6.80 13.95
N HIS A 443 -17.92 -5.84 14.87
CA HIS A 443 -17.43 -4.47 14.62
C HIS A 443 -16.03 -4.18 15.19
N CYS A 444 -15.27 -5.20 15.57
CA CYS A 444 -13.93 -5.07 16.15
C CYS A 444 -12.89 -4.39 15.21
N SER A 445 -13.22 -4.21 13.93
CA SER A 445 -12.41 -3.47 12.95
C SER A 445 -13.12 -2.19 12.51
N PRO A 446 -12.42 -1.05 12.39
CA PRO A 446 -13.05 0.20 11.98
C PRO A 446 -13.57 0.13 10.54
N PRO A 447 -14.55 0.98 10.16
CA PRO A 447 -15.02 1.07 8.78
C PRO A 447 -13.86 1.42 7.84
N LEU A 448 -13.78 0.74 6.70
CA LEU A 448 -12.85 1.10 5.61
C LEU A 448 -13.26 2.37 4.85
N VAL A 449 -14.34 3.03 5.30
CA VAL A 449 -14.86 4.28 4.75
C VAL A 449 -14.46 5.44 5.67
N PRO A 450 -13.78 6.47 5.16
CA PRO A 450 -13.20 7.56 5.96
C PRO A 450 -14.22 8.64 6.32
N PHE A 451 -15.23 8.83 5.46
CA PHE A 451 -16.32 9.78 5.57
C PHE A 451 -17.46 9.20 6.43
N SER A 452 -18.15 10.05 7.20
CA SER A 452 -19.22 9.60 8.09
C SER A 452 -20.45 9.09 7.34
N PRO A 453 -21.23 8.16 7.91
CA PRO A 453 -22.61 7.95 7.50
C PRO A 453 -23.46 9.18 7.83
N PHE A 454 -24.66 9.26 7.25
CA PHE A 454 -25.52 10.44 7.27
C PHE A 454 -26.88 10.16 7.91
N GLY A 455 -27.50 11.24 8.41
CA GLY A 455 -28.79 11.20 9.08
C GLY A 455 -28.78 10.45 10.41
N PHE A 456 -29.99 10.18 10.89
CA PHE A 456 -30.26 9.64 12.22
C PHE A 456 -30.94 8.28 12.14
N ILE A 457 -30.84 7.53 13.24
CA ILE A 457 -31.58 6.30 13.53
C ILE A 457 -32.24 6.44 14.91
N ALA A 458 -33.43 5.85 15.09
CA ALA A 458 -34.08 5.82 16.39
C ALA A 458 -33.30 4.89 17.33
N LEU A 459 -33.03 5.34 18.56
CA LEU A 459 -32.12 4.65 19.47
C LEU A 459 -32.58 3.21 19.78
N LYS A 460 -33.89 3.00 19.90
CA LYS A 460 -34.55 1.68 20.05
C LYS A 460 -34.21 0.66 18.94
N ASP A 461 -33.79 1.13 17.77
CA ASP A 461 -33.49 0.33 16.58
C ASP A 461 -31.97 0.07 16.41
N CYS A 462 -31.15 0.55 17.36
CA CYS A 462 -29.70 0.32 17.44
C CYS A 462 -29.38 -0.94 18.29
N THR A 463 -28.15 -1.45 18.23
CA THR A 463 -27.68 -2.55 19.10
C THR A 463 -27.70 -2.15 20.59
N LEU A 464 -27.81 -3.13 21.49
CA LEU A 464 -27.95 -2.86 22.93
C LEU A 464 -26.78 -2.05 23.51
N ASP A 465 -25.56 -2.29 23.05
CA ASP A 465 -24.37 -1.54 23.48
C ASP A 465 -24.49 -0.06 23.09
N VAL A 466 -24.94 0.23 21.86
CA VAL A 466 -25.21 1.60 21.42
C VAL A 466 -26.32 2.24 22.26
N GLN A 467 -27.39 1.50 22.61
CA GLN A 467 -28.47 2.01 23.46
C GLN A 467 -27.99 2.37 24.88
N LEU A 468 -27.14 1.54 25.47
CA LEU A 468 -26.54 1.77 26.79
C LEU A 468 -25.60 2.98 26.77
N HIS A 469 -24.67 3.04 25.81
CA HIS A 469 -23.62 4.07 25.80
C HIS A 469 -24.09 5.42 25.25
N ALA A 470 -25.09 5.48 24.36
CA ALA A 470 -25.70 6.74 23.92
C ALA A 470 -26.41 7.51 25.05
N CYS A 471 -26.80 6.81 26.12
CA CYS A 471 -27.42 7.38 27.32
C CYS A 471 -26.46 7.44 28.53
N CYS A 472 -25.20 7.06 28.38
CA CYS A 472 -24.23 7.03 29.48
C CYS A 472 -23.68 8.44 29.79
N ALA A 473 -23.29 8.68 31.05
CA ALA A 473 -22.81 9.98 31.55
C ALA A 473 -21.29 10.21 31.37
N GLY A 474 -20.59 9.26 30.73
CA GLY A 474 -19.18 9.38 30.34
C GLY A 474 -19.01 9.98 28.95
N GLU A 475 -17.88 10.64 28.73
CA GLU A 475 -17.44 10.99 27.37
C GLU A 475 -16.87 9.76 26.68
N HIS A 476 -17.28 9.47 25.44
CA HIS A 476 -16.78 8.32 24.65
C HIS A 476 -15.99 8.81 23.43
N GLY A 477 -14.86 8.17 23.13
CA GLY A 477 -14.00 8.53 22.00
C GLY A 477 -12.66 7.82 22.04
N LEU A 478 -11.96 7.79 20.90
CA LEU A 478 -10.72 7.05 20.74
C LEU A 478 -9.49 7.89 21.18
N ARG A 479 -9.02 7.70 22.43
CA ARG A 479 -7.84 8.39 22.98
C ARG A 479 -6.61 7.47 22.96
N TYR A 480 -5.54 7.89 22.28
CA TYR A 480 -4.30 7.12 22.20
C TYR A 480 -3.48 7.25 23.49
N THR A 481 -3.19 6.13 24.16
CA THR A 481 -2.38 6.16 25.41
C THR A 481 -0.92 5.81 25.17
N GLY A 482 -0.63 4.97 24.17
CA GLY A 482 0.73 4.58 23.83
C GLY A 482 0.85 3.24 23.11
N ILE A 483 2.07 2.70 23.07
CA ILE A 483 2.38 1.42 22.43
C ILE A 483 3.28 0.57 23.33
N SER A 484 2.96 -0.72 23.43
CA SER A 484 3.81 -1.74 24.02
C SER A 484 4.60 -2.48 22.94
N TRP A 485 5.87 -2.77 23.24
CA TRP A 485 6.80 -3.51 22.41
C TRP A 485 7.36 -4.70 23.20
N ASP A 486 7.36 -5.89 22.60
CA ASP A 486 7.92 -7.10 23.22
C ASP A 486 9.43 -7.17 22.97
N CYS A 487 10.21 -7.52 23.98
CA CYS A 487 11.68 -7.53 23.94
C CYS A 487 12.25 -8.96 23.98
N MET A 488 13.47 -9.14 23.46
CA MET A 488 14.15 -10.45 23.40
C MET A 488 14.42 -11.10 24.77
N ASP A 489 14.42 -10.30 25.85
CA ASP A 489 14.52 -10.78 27.24
C ASP A 489 13.15 -11.16 27.85
N LYS A 490 12.09 -11.11 27.05
CA LYS A 490 10.66 -11.31 27.41
C LYS A 490 10.09 -10.23 28.33
N THR A 491 10.74 -9.06 28.43
CA THR A 491 10.09 -7.86 28.98
C THR A 491 9.20 -7.20 27.92
N THR A 492 8.30 -6.33 28.37
CA THR A 492 7.48 -5.48 27.50
C THR A 492 7.75 -4.02 27.85
N ILE A 493 8.21 -3.23 26.88
CA ILE A 493 8.49 -1.80 27.06
C ILE A 493 7.31 -0.99 26.51
N PHE A 494 6.64 -0.24 27.39
CA PHE A 494 5.60 0.71 27.01
C PHE A 494 6.21 2.08 26.67
N GLN A 495 5.66 2.74 25.65
CA GLN A 495 5.97 4.11 25.26
C GLN A 495 4.67 4.90 25.22
N ASN A 496 4.52 5.86 26.13
CA ASN A 496 3.37 6.75 26.19
C ASN A 496 3.24 7.57 24.90
N GLY A 497 2.00 7.76 24.41
CA GLY A 497 1.68 8.84 23.48
C GLY A 497 1.59 10.19 24.21
N ALA A 498 1.35 11.27 23.45
CA ALA A 498 0.69 12.43 24.06
C ALA A 498 -0.79 12.09 24.24
N ALA A 499 -1.35 12.36 25.41
CA ALA A 499 -2.71 11.94 25.80
C ALA A 499 -3.84 12.80 25.18
N ASP A 500 -3.55 13.47 24.07
CA ASP A 500 -4.51 14.31 23.36
C ASP A 500 -5.37 13.41 22.45
N SER A 501 -6.66 13.31 22.76
CA SER A 501 -7.68 12.90 21.78
C SER A 501 -7.60 13.82 20.55
N TRP A 502 -8.18 13.41 19.41
CA TRP A 502 -8.31 14.30 18.24
C TRP A 502 -9.26 15.46 18.56
N THR A 503 -8.71 16.50 19.19
CA THR A 503 -9.39 17.78 19.36
C THR A 503 -9.70 18.33 17.98
N ASN A 504 -10.90 18.88 17.84
CA ASN A 504 -11.42 19.24 16.53
C ASN A 504 -10.60 20.41 15.96
N THR A 505 -9.55 20.10 15.18
CA THR A 505 -8.84 21.11 14.39
C THR A 505 -9.88 21.86 13.58
N LYS A 506 -9.97 23.18 13.80
CA LYS A 506 -10.93 24.01 13.06
C LYS A 506 -10.81 23.66 11.58
N PRO A 507 -11.91 23.35 10.86
CA PRO A 507 -11.85 22.99 9.45
C PRO A 507 -11.05 24.05 8.71
N LEU A 508 -10.23 23.61 7.74
CA LEU A 508 -9.13 24.40 7.19
C LEU A 508 -9.67 25.59 6.38
N MET A 509 -9.96 26.65 7.14
CA MET A 509 -10.63 27.90 6.78
C MET A 509 -12.15 27.75 6.49
N LYS A 510 -12.96 28.57 7.18
CA LYS A 510 -14.19 29.10 6.56
C LYS A 510 -13.72 30.09 5.49
N MET A 511 -13.46 29.61 4.27
CA MET A 511 -13.24 30.52 3.14
C MET A 511 -14.57 31.20 2.79
N ALA A 512 -14.53 32.52 2.67
CA ALA A 512 -15.62 33.26 2.06
C ALA A 512 -15.62 32.94 0.56
N GLY A 513 -16.78 32.70 -0.03
CA GLY A 513 -16.87 32.32 -1.44
C GLY A 513 -16.30 33.42 -2.34
N GLY A 514 -15.10 33.20 -2.88
CA GLY A 514 -14.51 34.08 -3.88
C GLY A 514 -15.36 34.09 -5.16
N GLU A 515 -15.44 35.24 -5.82
CA GLU A 515 -16.24 35.46 -7.04
C GLU A 515 -15.62 34.79 -8.31
N GLY A 516 -14.87 33.70 -8.12
CA GLY A 516 -14.31 32.89 -9.19
C GLY A 516 -15.40 32.02 -9.84
N THR A 517 -15.44 32.04 -11.18
CA THR A 517 -16.40 31.22 -11.95
C THR A 517 -16.01 29.74 -11.85
N VAL A 518 -16.87 28.92 -11.24
CA VAL A 518 -16.66 27.48 -11.09
C VAL A 518 -16.90 26.77 -12.43
N SER A 519 -15.89 26.08 -12.97
CA SER A 519 -16.08 25.18 -14.12
C SER A 519 -16.64 23.83 -13.66
N TYR A 520 -17.80 23.46 -14.21
CA TYR A 520 -18.46 22.17 -13.99
C TYR A 520 -18.20 21.16 -15.13
N GLU A 521 -17.25 21.43 -16.03
CA GLU A 521 -16.95 20.55 -17.19
C GLU A 521 -16.45 19.15 -16.79
N LYS A 522 -15.90 19.02 -15.59
CA LYS A 522 -15.43 17.76 -14.98
C LYS A 522 -16.38 17.21 -13.90
N LEU A 523 -17.61 17.73 -13.82
CA LEU A 523 -18.66 17.20 -12.96
C LEU A 523 -19.29 15.97 -13.63
N ASP A 524 -18.97 14.78 -13.15
CA ASP A 524 -19.52 13.52 -13.65
C ASP A 524 -20.49 12.95 -12.60
N ARG A 525 -21.76 12.76 -12.97
CA ARG A 525 -22.76 12.26 -12.02
C ARG A 525 -22.81 10.73 -11.95
N ASP A 526 -22.37 10.05 -12.99
CA ASP A 526 -22.45 8.60 -13.14
C ASP A 526 -21.13 7.93 -12.71
N GLY A 527 -20.01 8.65 -12.79
CA GLY A 527 -18.70 8.31 -12.23
C GLY A 527 -18.52 8.65 -10.74
N ASP A 528 -19.59 8.83 -9.97
CA ASP A 528 -19.54 9.23 -8.56
C ASP A 528 -19.07 8.10 -7.62
N CYS A 529 -17.94 8.28 -6.94
CA CYS A 529 -17.41 7.29 -5.99
C CYS A 529 -18.22 7.20 -4.67
N SER A 530 -19.13 8.14 -4.40
CA SER A 530 -20.01 8.09 -3.22
C SER A 530 -21.00 6.91 -3.25
N GLU A 531 -21.23 6.26 -4.40
CA GLU A 531 -21.92 4.95 -4.44
C GLU A 531 -21.15 3.90 -3.63
N SER A 532 -19.88 3.70 -3.96
CA SER A 532 -19.05 2.68 -3.31
C SER A 532 -18.83 3.01 -1.83
N MET A 533 -18.63 4.29 -1.48
CA MET A 533 -18.45 4.70 -0.09
C MET A 533 -19.72 4.49 0.74
N ARG A 534 -20.90 4.79 0.19
CA ARG A 534 -22.19 4.54 0.86
C ARG A 534 -22.44 3.04 1.03
N ARG A 535 -22.25 2.25 -0.03
CA ARG A 535 -22.41 0.79 -0.02
C ARG A 535 -21.52 0.15 1.04
N SER A 536 -20.22 0.46 1.06
CA SER A 536 -19.29 -0.06 2.06
C SER A 536 -19.61 0.37 3.49
N MET A 537 -20.14 1.58 3.70
CA MET A 537 -20.53 2.07 5.03
C MET A 537 -21.78 1.36 5.57
N PHE A 538 -22.84 1.25 4.77
CA PHE A 538 -24.07 0.57 5.21
C PHE A 538 -23.88 -0.93 5.37
N ARG A 539 -23.00 -1.56 4.59
CA ARG A 539 -22.56 -2.94 4.84
C ARG A 539 -21.90 -3.12 6.19
N TRP A 540 -20.93 -2.27 6.53
CA TRP A 540 -20.29 -2.31 7.85
C TRP A 540 -21.30 -2.08 9.00
N LEU A 541 -22.33 -1.25 8.79
CA LEU A 541 -23.40 -1.00 9.77
C LEU A 541 -24.44 -2.12 9.90
N ARG A 542 -24.69 -2.95 8.86
CA ARG A 542 -25.91 -3.77 8.74
C ARG A 542 -25.74 -5.20 8.20
N ASP A 543 -24.59 -5.59 7.64
CA ASP A 543 -24.41 -6.94 7.08
C ASP A 543 -24.44 -8.04 8.15
N ALA A 544 -24.19 -7.69 9.42
CA ALA A 544 -24.23 -8.60 10.56
C ALA A 544 -25.58 -8.57 11.29
N ASP A 545 -26.03 -7.40 11.72
CA ASP A 545 -27.23 -7.23 12.56
C ASP A 545 -28.55 -7.15 11.74
N GLY A 546 -28.44 -7.01 10.42
CA GLY A 546 -29.57 -6.76 9.52
C GLY A 546 -29.98 -5.28 9.46
N TYR A 547 -30.98 -4.98 8.61
CA TYR A 547 -31.57 -3.64 8.49
C TYR A 547 -32.83 -3.52 9.36
N PRO A 548 -32.95 -2.52 10.24
CA PRO A 548 -34.19 -2.20 10.93
C PRO A 548 -35.34 -1.91 9.95
N VAL A 549 -36.59 -2.13 10.38
CA VAL A 549 -37.79 -1.87 9.56
C VAL A 549 -37.85 -0.40 9.10
N ALA A 550 -37.39 0.54 9.93
CA ALA A 550 -37.26 1.95 9.59
C ALA A 550 -36.27 2.24 8.43
N GLU A 551 -35.32 1.33 8.18
CA GLU A 551 -34.33 1.42 7.09
C GLU A 551 -34.70 0.55 5.88
N LYS A 552 -35.93 0.02 5.78
CA LYS A 552 -36.41 -0.78 4.63
C LYS A 552 -36.12 -0.10 3.28
N ALA A 553 -36.40 1.21 3.17
CA ALA A 553 -36.15 2.00 1.97
C ALA A 553 -34.66 2.26 1.68
N ILE A 554 -33.76 2.03 2.65
CA ILE A 554 -32.30 2.03 2.44
C ILE A 554 -31.88 0.68 1.88
N ARG A 555 -32.34 -0.42 2.51
CA ARG A 555 -32.07 -1.81 2.11
C ARG A 555 -32.44 -2.08 0.65
N GLU A 556 -33.59 -1.55 0.22
CA GLU A 556 -34.18 -1.80 -1.11
C GLU A 556 -33.69 -0.83 -2.22
N HIS A 557 -32.75 0.08 -1.90
CA HIS A 557 -32.20 1.01 -2.89
C HIS A 557 -31.12 0.35 -3.75
N GLU A 558 -31.12 0.63 -5.05
CA GLU A 558 -30.19 0.12 -6.06
C GLU A 558 -28.69 0.30 -5.74
N TRP A 559 -28.31 1.31 -4.96
CA TRP A 559 -26.92 1.50 -4.53
C TRP A 559 -26.52 0.58 -3.35
N ILE A 560 -27.47 -0.08 -2.69
CA ILE A 560 -27.25 -1.02 -1.59
C ILE A 560 -27.41 -2.48 -2.05
N VAL A 561 -28.51 -2.77 -2.73
CA VAL A 561 -28.83 -4.09 -3.30
C VAL A 561 -27.73 -4.56 -4.26
N GLU A 562 -27.27 -5.80 -4.14
CA GLU A 562 -26.64 -6.50 -5.26
C GLU A 562 -27.72 -7.22 -6.05
N GLU A 563 -27.68 -7.17 -7.38
CA GLU A 563 -28.58 -7.95 -8.25
C GLU A 563 -28.26 -9.45 -8.15
N SER A 564 -28.71 -10.09 -7.07
CA SER A 564 -28.74 -11.55 -6.93
C SER A 564 -29.82 -12.11 -7.85
N SER A 565 -29.40 -12.63 -9.00
CA SER A 565 -30.30 -13.01 -10.10
C SER A 565 -31.07 -14.31 -9.84
N SER A 566 -32.24 -14.22 -9.19
CA SER A 566 -33.34 -15.18 -9.33
C SER A 566 -34.63 -14.66 -8.67
N ASP A 567 -35.72 -14.59 -9.43
CA ASP A 567 -37.04 -14.19 -8.95
C ASP A 567 -37.73 -15.32 -8.15
N GLU A 568 -37.94 -15.12 -6.84
CA GLU A 568 -38.99 -15.82 -6.05
C GLU A 568 -39.54 -14.88 -4.96
N GLU A 569 -40.28 -13.84 -5.38
CA GLU A 569 -41.07 -13.01 -4.46
C GLU A 569 -42.42 -13.68 -4.18
N GLY A 570 -42.48 -14.45 -3.09
CA GLY A 570 -43.69 -15.15 -2.63
C GLY A 570 -44.38 -14.41 -1.48
N ASP A 571 -45.63 -14.00 -1.68
CA ASP A 571 -46.46 -13.34 -0.66
C ASP A 571 -46.58 -14.19 0.62
N ILE A 572 -46.17 -13.62 1.76
CA ILE A 572 -46.51 -14.11 3.10
C ILE A 572 -47.06 -12.91 3.90
N ALA A 573 -48.25 -13.08 4.47
CA ALA A 573 -49.01 -12.01 5.11
C ALA A 573 -48.39 -11.50 6.42
N GLU A 574 -48.69 -10.25 6.76
CA GLU A 574 -48.24 -9.60 7.99
C GLU A 574 -48.66 -10.36 9.25
N GLY A 575 -47.68 -10.63 10.13
CA GLY A 575 -47.86 -11.24 11.44
C GLY A 575 -47.09 -10.45 12.51
N ASP A 576 -47.69 -10.29 13.68
CA ASP A 576 -47.21 -9.35 14.70
C ASP A 576 -46.00 -9.88 15.52
N GLY A 577 -45.14 -8.95 15.95
CA GLY A 577 -44.19 -9.13 17.06
C GLY A 577 -43.07 -10.18 16.92
N GLY A 578 -42.06 -9.94 16.08
CA GLY A 578 -40.82 -10.74 16.13
C GLY A 578 -39.63 -10.19 15.33
N SER A 579 -38.43 -10.22 15.93
CA SER A 579 -37.18 -10.14 15.16
C SER A 579 -36.89 -11.51 14.54
N HIS A 580 -36.84 -11.58 13.21
CA HIS A 580 -36.68 -12.84 12.48
C HIS A 580 -35.21 -13.31 12.47
N ILE A 581 -34.78 -13.94 13.56
CA ILE A 581 -33.51 -14.69 13.61
C ILE A 581 -33.62 -15.92 12.71
N LEU A 582 -33.06 -15.84 11.51
CA LEU A 582 -32.92 -16.96 10.59
C LEU A 582 -31.63 -17.74 10.93
N GLY A 583 -31.70 -18.53 12.00
CA GLY A 583 -30.54 -19.17 12.64
C GLY A 583 -29.82 -20.20 11.76
N SER A 584 -28.74 -19.77 11.10
CA SER A 584 -27.80 -20.66 10.42
C SER A 584 -26.66 -21.11 11.34
N VAL A 585 -26.63 -22.39 11.71
CA VAL A 585 -25.52 -22.98 12.47
C VAL A 585 -24.32 -23.19 11.55
N SER A 586 -23.54 -22.14 11.36
CA SER A 586 -22.31 -22.12 10.55
C SER A 586 -21.07 -22.22 11.45
N GLY A 587 -20.46 -23.40 11.53
CA GLY A 587 -19.18 -23.59 12.23
C GLY A 587 -18.04 -22.82 11.55
N ARG A 588 -17.21 -22.13 12.34
CA ARG A 588 -16.09 -21.29 11.84
C ARG A 588 -15.10 -22.10 11.00
N SER A 589 -15.23 -22.01 9.68
CA SER A 589 -14.16 -22.29 8.72
C SER A 589 -13.80 -20.97 8.02
N LEU A 590 -12.52 -20.58 8.11
CA LEU A 590 -12.04 -19.32 7.56
C LEU A 590 -11.92 -19.41 6.04
N TRP A 591 -13.01 -19.18 5.33
CA TRP A 591 -13.02 -19.23 3.87
C TRP A 591 -12.28 -18.04 3.27
N ILE A 592 -11.12 -18.33 2.69
CA ILE A 592 -10.32 -17.43 1.86
C ILE A 592 -11.02 -17.32 0.49
N PRO A 593 -11.48 -16.13 0.05
CA PRO A 593 -12.01 -15.95 -1.30
C PRO A 593 -10.86 -15.71 -2.29
N ASP A 594 -10.45 -16.73 -3.05
CA ASP A 594 -9.55 -16.53 -4.18
C ASP A 594 -10.26 -15.85 -5.37
N ARG A 595 -9.49 -15.25 -6.26
CA ARG A 595 -9.95 -14.35 -7.32
C ARG A 595 -10.50 -15.09 -8.53
N ARG A 596 -11.81 -14.97 -8.80
CA ARG A 596 -12.37 -14.55 -10.10
C ARG A 596 -13.90 -14.44 -10.11
N GLY A 597 -14.44 -13.66 -11.05
CA GLY A 597 -15.88 -13.51 -11.32
C GLY A 597 -16.38 -12.08 -11.09
N GLY A 598 -16.72 -11.35 -12.17
CA GLY A 598 -17.21 -9.98 -12.03
C GLY A 598 -17.27 -9.07 -13.27
N ARG A 599 -16.83 -9.52 -14.46
CA ARG A 599 -17.28 -8.97 -15.76
C ARG A 599 -16.91 -9.89 -16.92
N GLY A 600 -17.64 -9.75 -18.03
CA GLY A 600 -17.62 -10.68 -19.18
C GLY A 600 -19.02 -11.11 -19.65
N GLY A 601 -20.07 -10.84 -18.87
CA GLY A 601 -21.46 -11.14 -19.19
C GLY A 601 -22.13 -10.16 -20.18
N PHE A 602 -21.44 -9.72 -21.23
CA PHE A 602 -22.01 -8.83 -22.26
C PHE A 602 -21.30 -9.00 -23.62
N PHE A 603 -21.49 -10.14 -24.30
CA PHE A 603 -21.29 -10.22 -25.76
C PHE A 603 -22.01 -11.40 -26.45
N VAL A 604 -22.34 -12.48 -25.75
CA VAL A 604 -22.96 -13.69 -26.34
C VAL A 604 -24.51 -13.66 -26.28
N ARG A 605 -25.12 -12.54 -26.71
CA ARG A 605 -26.60 -12.42 -26.82
C ARG A 605 -27.10 -12.16 -28.26
N ALA A 606 -26.21 -12.27 -29.26
CA ALA A 606 -26.49 -11.89 -30.64
C ALA A 606 -26.35 -13.01 -31.70
N MET A 607 -25.86 -14.21 -31.35
CA MET A 607 -25.50 -15.24 -32.36
C MET A 607 -25.85 -16.69 -31.99
N THR A 608 -26.95 -16.90 -31.25
CA THR A 608 -27.43 -18.25 -30.86
C THR A 608 -28.90 -18.47 -31.23
N LEU A 609 -29.26 -18.19 -32.48
CA LEU A 609 -30.60 -18.50 -33.04
C LEU A 609 -30.55 -19.25 -34.39
N HIS A 610 -29.37 -19.65 -34.84
CA HIS A 610 -29.17 -20.57 -35.97
C HIS A 610 -28.19 -21.67 -35.57
N LEU A 611 -28.47 -22.90 -36.06
CA LEU A 611 -27.80 -24.18 -35.81
C LEU A 611 -28.37 -25.07 -34.66
N ILE A 612 -29.68 -25.32 -34.72
CA ILE A 612 -30.24 -26.63 -34.31
C ILE A 612 -30.58 -27.40 -35.59
N SER A 613 -29.67 -28.24 -36.08
CA SER A 613 -29.93 -29.30 -37.08
C SER A 613 -28.73 -30.24 -37.20
N TYR A 614 -28.99 -31.53 -37.42
CA TYR A 614 -28.03 -32.65 -37.47
C TYR A 614 -27.26 -32.91 -36.15
N GLY A 615 -27.01 -34.17 -35.75
CA GLY A 615 -27.42 -35.46 -36.33
C GLY A 615 -27.27 -36.59 -35.30
N SER A 616 -28.02 -37.67 -35.45
CA SER A 616 -28.27 -38.66 -34.39
C SER A 616 -27.31 -39.85 -34.34
N GLY A 617 -26.62 -40.00 -33.19
CA GLY A 617 -26.30 -41.28 -32.54
C GLY A 617 -25.09 -42.09 -33.02
N SER A 618 -24.47 -42.83 -32.08
CA SER A 618 -24.52 -44.30 -32.06
C SER A 618 -23.69 -44.95 -30.92
N TRP A 619 -23.98 -46.21 -30.62
CA TRP A 619 -23.17 -47.21 -29.88
C TRP A 619 -22.73 -46.95 -28.43
N LEU A 620 -23.61 -47.34 -27.49
CA LEU A 620 -23.18 -48.10 -26.31
C LEU A 620 -22.60 -49.47 -26.74
N GLN A 621 -21.44 -49.87 -26.22
CA GLN A 621 -21.08 -51.25 -25.82
C GLN A 621 -19.57 -51.41 -25.51
N ARG A 622 -19.21 -51.79 -24.27
CA ARG A 622 -18.46 -53.03 -23.94
C ARG A 622 -18.06 -53.15 -22.44
N LEU A 623 -18.61 -54.20 -21.82
CA LEU A 623 -18.00 -55.07 -20.79
C LEU A 623 -17.65 -54.51 -19.39
N GLN A 624 -18.41 -55.03 -18.41
CA GLN A 624 -18.01 -55.28 -17.01
C GLN A 624 -17.18 -56.61 -16.91
N PRO A 625 -16.97 -57.22 -15.72
CA PRO A 625 -16.14 -56.79 -14.59
C PRO A 625 -15.11 -57.89 -14.21
N LEU A 626 -14.28 -57.66 -13.16
CA LEU A 626 -13.64 -58.75 -12.40
C LEU A 626 -13.58 -58.46 -10.90
N GLN A 627 -13.30 -59.48 -10.08
CA GLN A 627 -13.79 -59.57 -8.70
C GLN A 627 -12.70 -59.57 -7.60
N ALA A 628 -13.08 -59.03 -6.44
CA ALA A 628 -12.81 -59.48 -5.07
C ALA A 628 -11.40 -59.99 -4.64
N ALA A 629 -10.88 -59.37 -3.58
CA ALA A 629 -10.13 -60.03 -2.51
C ALA A 629 -10.46 -59.37 -1.15
N THR A 630 -10.51 -60.15 -0.07
CA THR A 630 -10.88 -59.71 1.30
C THR A 630 -9.69 -59.84 2.26
N LEU A 631 -9.71 -59.14 3.42
CA LEU A 631 -9.18 -59.66 4.71
C LEU A 631 -9.46 -58.74 5.95
N SER A 632 -10.21 -59.30 6.90
CA SER A 632 -10.22 -59.13 8.38
C SER A 632 -9.67 -57.87 9.10
N THR A 633 -10.60 -57.11 9.69
CA THR A 633 -10.74 -56.74 11.14
C THR A 633 -9.65 -57.10 12.19
N VAL A 634 -9.38 -56.17 13.14
CA VAL A 634 -9.39 -56.36 14.63
C VAL A 634 -9.17 -54.98 15.35
N PRO A 635 -9.64 -54.71 16.60
CA PRO A 635 -9.96 -53.34 17.03
C PRO A 635 -9.28 -52.77 18.31
N LEU A 636 -9.46 -51.44 18.50
CA LEU A 636 -9.57 -50.64 19.74
C LEU A 636 -8.76 -50.97 21.02
N HIS A 637 -8.05 -49.98 21.55
CA HIS A 637 -8.21 -49.58 22.98
C HIS A 637 -7.81 -48.12 23.29
N HIS A 638 -8.24 -47.65 24.46
CA HIS A 638 -8.25 -46.26 24.96
C HIS A 638 -6.92 -45.50 25.03
N LEU A 639 -7.00 -44.17 24.88
CA LEU A 639 -6.32 -43.21 25.77
C LEU A 639 -7.11 -41.89 25.85
N GLN A 640 -7.32 -41.36 27.07
CA GLN A 640 -7.95 -40.05 27.32
C GLN A 640 -6.88 -38.99 27.60
N THR A 641 -7.12 -37.72 27.25
CA THR A 641 -6.48 -36.58 27.93
C THR A 641 -7.31 -35.29 27.78
N SER A 642 -7.04 -34.30 28.62
CA SER A 642 -7.90 -33.11 28.84
C SER A 642 -7.77 -32.03 27.76
N ALA A 643 -8.81 -31.18 27.67
CA ALA A 643 -8.84 -30.01 26.81
C ALA A 643 -8.00 -28.83 27.34
N ALA A 644 -7.38 -28.09 26.43
CA ALA A 644 -7.08 -26.65 26.53
C ALA A 644 -6.62 -26.14 25.15
N MET A 645 -7.44 -25.35 24.44
CA MET A 645 -7.07 -24.78 23.14
C MET A 645 -7.22 -23.26 23.14
N ARG A 646 -6.09 -22.55 23.02
CA ARG A 646 -6.05 -21.08 22.89
C ARG A 646 -6.19 -20.68 21.41
N PRO A 647 -6.93 -19.61 21.08
CA PRO A 647 -7.08 -19.13 19.71
C PRO A 647 -5.91 -18.20 19.29
N ASP A 648 -4.69 -18.73 19.20
CA ASP A 648 -3.52 -17.99 18.70
C ASP A 648 -3.40 -18.10 17.15
N PHE A 649 -4.29 -17.43 16.42
CA PHE A 649 -4.19 -17.29 14.95
C PHE A 649 -4.07 -15.84 14.50
N ILE A 650 -3.06 -15.57 13.67
CA ILE A 650 -2.74 -14.23 13.15
C ILE A 650 -3.11 -14.19 11.66
N ILE A 651 -3.98 -13.26 11.31
CA ILE A 651 -4.25 -12.87 9.91
C ILE A 651 -3.67 -11.47 9.72
N THR A 652 -2.69 -11.34 8.84
CA THR A 652 -2.25 -10.03 8.33
C THR A 652 -3.09 -9.71 7.09
N PRO A 653 -3.76 -8.54 7.02
CA PRO A 653 -4.61 -8.21 5.87
C PRO A 653 -3.75 -7.92 4.63
N HIS A 654 -3.74 -8.85 3.67
CA HIS A 654 -3.12 -8.63 2.37
C HIS A 654 -4.04 -7.74 1.52
N PRO A 655 -3.58 -6.58 1.01
CA PRO A 655 -4.46 -5.60 0.37
C PRO A 655 -4.86 -6.01 -1.06
N TYR A 656 -5.95 -6.77 -1.18
CA TYR A 656 -6.74 -6.92 -2.40
C TYR A 656 -8.19 -7.25 -2.04
N TYR A 657 -9.11 -6.29 -2.15
CA TYR A 657 -10.47 -6.47 -2.70
C TYR A 657 -11.27 -5.16 -2.64
N LEU A 658 -11.32 -4.44 -3.78
CA LEU A 658 -12.39 -3.50 -4.12
C LEU A 658 -12.78 -3.79 -5.58
N LYS A 659 -14.01 -4.24 -5.83
CA LYS A 659 -14.57 -4.35 -7.18
C LYS A 659 -15.01 -2.96 -7.63
N LEU A 660 -14.18 -2.29 -8.43
CA LEU A 660 -14.61 -1.06 -9.11
C LEU A 660 -15.66 -1.35 -10.20
N PRO A 661 -16.60 -0.42 -10.46
CA PRO A 661 -17.38 -0.44 -11.68
C PRO A 661 -16.47 -0.16 -12.88
N THR A 662 -16.61 -0.94 -13.96
CA THR A 662 -16.13 -0.53 -15.28
C THR A 662 -17.35 -0.11 -16.10
N ASN A 663 -17.38 1.14 -16.54
CA ASN A 663 -18.09 1.58 -17.74
C ASN A 663 -17.55 2.96 -18.16
N SER A 664 -16.33 2.97 -18.69
CA SER A 664 -15.77 4.12 -19.41
C SER A 664 -14.65 3.65 -20.34
N ASN A 665 -14.72 4.04 -21.61
CA ASN A 665 -13.78 3.61 -22.64
C ASN A 665 -12.56 4.52 -22.67
N PHE A 666 -11.46 4.11 -22.03
CA PHE A 666 -10.15 4.72 -22.23
C PHE A 666 -9.09 3.64 -22.51
N ILE A 667 -8.60 3.62 -23.75
CA ILE A 667 -7.60 2.67 -24.23
C ILE A 667 -6.21 3.25 -23.97
N PHE A 668 -5.46 2.66 -23.03
CA PHE A 668 -4.00 2.78 -22.97
C PHE A 668 -3.37 1.45 -22.55
N THR A 669 -2.37 1.01 -23.30
CA THR A 669 -1.78 -0.34 -23.22
C THR A 669 -0.61 -0.42 -22.22
N PRO A 670 -0.64 -1.33 -21.23
CA PRO A 670 0.49 -1.54 -20.32
C PRO A 670 1.48 -2.57 -20.87
N THR A 671 2.55 -2.12 -21.53
CA THR A 671 3.67 -2.99 -21.94
C THR A 671 4.60 -3.29 -20.76
N SER A 672 4.87 -4.56 -20.48
CA SER A 672 5.80 -5.01 -19.43
C SER A 672 6.76 -6.07 -19.96
N PRO A 673 8.08 -5.90 -19.78
CA PRO A 673 9.06 -6.96 -19.95
C PRO A 673 9.78 -7.29 -18.62
N TYR A 674 9.55 -8.49 -18.09
CA TYR A 674 10.43 -9.10 -17.09
C TYR A 674 11.56 -9.88 -17.80
N PRO A 675 12.84 -9.60 -17.52
CA PRO A 675 13.93 -10.54 -17.81
C PRO A 675 14.09 -11.55 -16.66
N ALA A 676 14.32 -12.82 -16.99
CA ALA A 676 14.61 -13.87 -16.01
C ALA A 676 16.10 -13.92 -15.63
N LEU A 677 16.42 -14.27 -14.38
CA LEU A 677 17.78 -14.50 -13.91
C LEU A 677 18.15 -16.00 -13.97
N PRO A 678 19.29 -16.39 -14.55
CA PRO A 678 19.77 -17.77 -14.56
C PRO A 678 20.52 -18.15 -13.27
N LEU A 679 20.44 -19.42 -12.87
CA LEU A 679 21.22 -19.98 -11.74
C LEU A 679 22.56 -20.57 -12.21
N LEU A 680 23.60 -20.39 -11.38
CA LEU A 680 24.93 -20.95 -11.60
C LEU A 680 25.05 -22.40 -11.08
N ARG A 681 25.80 -23.23 -11.81
CA ARG A 681 26.50 -24.41 -11.25
C ARG A 681 27.82 -24.66 -11.98
N SER A 682 28.86 -24.92 -11.21
CA SER A 682 30.22 -25.31 -11.63
C SER A 682 30.37 -26.85 -11.59
N LEU A 683 31.44 -27.54 -12.03
CA LEU A 683 32.84 -27.23 -12.41
C LEU A 683 33.26 -28.15 -13.59
N SER A 684 34.38 -27.84 -14.29
CA SER A 684 35.59 -28.73 -14.39
C SER A 684 36.46 -28.53 -15.65
N ARG A 685 37.79 -28.50 -15.42
CA ARG A 685 38.94 -28.73 -16.34
C ARG A 685 39.26 -27.78 -17.52
N ALA A 686 40.57 -27.51 -17.59
CA ALA A 686 41.41 -26.98 -18.68
C ALA A 686 42.84 -27.56 -18.42
N PRO A 687 43.94 -27.21 -19.13
CA PRO A 687 44.17 -26.46 -20.38
C PRO A 687 44.91 -27.37 -21.41
N PRO A 688 45.85 -26.96 -22.31
CA PRO A 688 46.24 -25.65 -22.90
C PRO A 688 45.95 -25.64 -24.45
N ILE A 689 46.55 -24.90 -25.40
CA ILE A 689 47.79 -24.06 -25.51
C ILE A 689 47.58 -22.86 -26.49
N LEU A 690 48.68 -22.17 -26.84
CA LEU A 690 48.86 -21.03 -27.78
C LEU A 690 50.14 -21.32 -28.64
N PRO A 691 50.57 -20.55 -29.68
CA PRO A 691 50.43 -19.09 -29.90
C PRO A 691 50.14 -18.69 -31.40
N PRO A 692 50.68 -17.61 -32.05
CA PRO A 692 49.91 -16.37 -32.21
C PRO A 692 49.98 -15.66 -33.61
N MET A 693 49.39 -14.45 -33.67
CA MET A 693 49.65 -13.33 -34.62
C MET A 693 49.26 -13.46 -36.11
N THR A 694 48.34 -12.58 -36.53
CA THR A 694 48.65 -11.47 -37.46
C THR A 694 47.53 -10.41 -37.39
N SER A 695 47.70 -9.23 -38.02
CA SER A 695 46.73 -8.14 -38.00
C SER A 695 46.45 -7.59 -39.39
N GLU A 696 45.19 -7.22 -39.67
CA GLU A 696 44.90 -6.06 -40.52
C GLU A 696 43.50 -5.49 -40.27
N ARG A 697 43.23 -4.30 -40.84
CA ARG A 697 41.96 -3.57 -40.68
C ARG A 697 40.97 -3.92 -41.79
N ALA A 698 39.69 -4.00 -41.45
CA ALA A 698 38.59 -3.61 -42.33
C ALA A 698 37.48 -2.96 -41.49
N THR A 699 36.88 -1.88 -41.99
CA THR A 699 35.87 -1.09 -41.27
C THR A 699 34.49 -1.35 -41.85
N THR A 700 33.62 -2.01 -41.08
CA THR A 700 32.18 -2.10 -41.35
C THR A 700 31.42 -2.11 -40.02
N GLU A 701 30.57 -1.11 -39.79
CA GLU A 701 29.62 -1.14 -38.68
C GLU A 701 28.51 -2.16 -38.97
N PRO A 702 28.13 -3.02 -38.01
CA PRO A 702 26.92 -3.82 -38.14
C PRO A 702 25.71 -2.92 -37.90
N THR A 703 25.07 -2.46 -38.98
CA THR A 703 23.73 -1.87 -38.90
C THR A 703 22.79 -2.87 -38.27
N PHE A 704 22.30 -2.57 -37.06
CA PHE A 704 21.24 -3.35 -36.42
C PHE A 704 19.93 -3.07 -37.17
N ASP A 705 19.63 -3.91 -38.15
CA ASP A 705 18.34 -3.89 -38.84
C ASP A 705 17.21 -4.01 -37.81
N ALA A 706 16.31 -3.03 -37.82
CA ALA A 706 15.13 -3.05 -36.98
C ALA A 706 14.22 -4.21 -37.43
N SER A 707 14.23 -5.32 -36.67
CA SER A 707 13.27 -6.41 -36.89
C SER A 707 11.86 -5.83 -36.82
N PRO A 708 10.97 -6.16 -37.78
CA PRO A 708 9.59 -5.67 -37.74
C PRO A 708 8.94 -6.08 -36.41
N SER A 709 8.08 -5.21 -35.88
CA SER A 709 7.25 -5.50 -34.71
C SER A 709 6.60 -6.88 -34.87
N PRO A 710 6.54 -7.72 -33.81
CA PRO A 710 5.95 -9.04 -33.92
C PRO A 710 4.49 -8.90 -34.34
N ASN A 711 4.21 -9.25 -35.60
CA ASN A 711 2.86 -9.27 -36.16
C ASN A 711 1.95 -10.13 -35.27
N GLU A 712 0.66 -9.82 -35.27
CA GLU A 712 -0.35 -10.49 -34.43
C GLU A 712 -0.45 -11.98 -34.76
N ASP A 713 0.41 -12.78 -34.16
CA ASP A 713 0.57 -14.19 -34.49
C ASP A 713 -0.68 -14.94 -34.01
N TRP A 714 -1.55 -15.32 -34.94
CA TRP A 714 -2.78 -16.08 -34.70
C TRP A 714 -2.57 -17.34 -33.83
N ARG A 715 -1.33 -17.86 -33.81
CA ARG A 715 -0.87 -18.93 -32.93
C ARG A 715 -0.93 -18.55 -31.45
N ALA A 716 -0.61 -17.31 -31.08
CA ALA A 716 -0.76 -16.81 -29.72
C ALA A 716 -2.24 -16.73 -29.33
N TRP A 717 -3.10 -16.25 -30.23
CA TRP A 717 -4.56 -16.27 -30.01
C TRP A 717 -5.13 -17.69 -29.87
N LEU A 718 -4.64 -18.67 -30.63
CA LEU A 718 -4.97 -20.08 -30.42
C LEU A 718 -4.46 -20.64 -29.08
N GLN A 719 -3.28 -20.21 -28.61
CA GLN A 719 -2.78 -20.61 -27.29
C GLN A 719 -3.65 -20.02 -26.16
N VAL A 720 -4.11 -18.78 -26.30
CA VAL A 720 -5.09 -18.16 -25.37
C VAL A 720 -6.42 -18.91 -25.39
N LEU A 721 -6.92 -19.28 -26.57
CA LEU A 721 -8.15 -20.09 -26.71
C LEU A 721 -8.00 -21.49 -26.09
N GLY A 722 -6.86 -22.16 -26.32
CA GLY A 722 -6.56 -23.46 -25.71
C GLY A 722 -6.49 -23.38 -24.19
N ALA A 723 -5.78 -22.39 -23.65
CA ALA A 723 -5.72 -22.13 -22.21
C ALA A 723 -7.10 -21.81 -21.61
N PHE A 724 -7.96 -21.08 -22.33
CA PHE A 724 -9.34 -20.84 -21.93
C PHE A 724 -10.17 -22.13 -21.87
N CYS A 725 -10.11 -22.97 -22.91
CA CYS A 725 -10.82 -24.25 -22.95
C CYS A 725 -10.38 -25.21 -21.83
N ILE A 726 -9.08 -25.28 -21.54
CA ILE A 726 -8.53 -26.07 -20.43
C ILE A 726 -9.04 -25.52 -19.09
N ASN A 727 -8.95 -24.20 -18.87
CA ASN A 727 -9.39 -23.59 -17.61
C ASN A 727 -10.90 -23.75 -17.39
N LEU A 728 -11.71 -23.63 -18.46
CA LEU A 728 -13.15 -23.88 -18.46
C LEU A 728 -13.47 -25.34 -18.13
N ASN A 729 -12.73 -26.32 -18.65
CA ASN A 729 -12.96 -27.72 -18.31
C ASN A 729 -12.62 -28.01 -16.84
N THR A 730 -11.42 -27.64 -16.37
CA THR A 730 -10.98 -27.97 -15.00
C THR A 730 -11.76 -27.19 -13.93
N TRP A 731 -11.81 -25.86 -14.02
CA TRP A 731 -12.43 -25.02 -12.99
C TRP A 731 -13.93 -24.82 -13.20
N GLY A 732 -14.41 -24.85 -14.45
CA GLY A 732 -15.84 -24.80 -14.74
C GLY A 732 -16.57 -26.01 -14.18
N MET A 733 -16.09 -27.23 -14.41
CA MET A 733 -16.72 -28.43 -13.82
C MET A 733 -16.68 -28.44 -12.29
N MET A 734 -15.63 -27.88 -11.67
CA MET A 734 -15.55 -27.76 -10.21
C MET A 734 -16.62 -26.79 -9.68
N ASN A 735 -16.72 -25.60 -10.28
CA ASN A 735 -17.68 -24.57 -9.87
C ASN A 735 -19.13 -24.96 -10.19
N SER A 736 -19.37 -25.78 -11.23
CA SER A 736 -20.69 -26.35 -11.55
C SER A 736 -21.19 -27.37 -10.53
N ASN A 737 -20.35 -27.88 -9.62
CA ASN A 737 -20.77 -28.89 -8.64
C ASN A 737 -21.93 -28.41 -7.74
N GLY A 738 -22.05 -27.10 -7.45
CA GLY A 738 -23.21 -26.58 -6.72
C GLY A 738 -24.54 -26.85 -7.44
N ALA A 739 -24.61 -26.55 -8.74
CA ALA A 739 -25.79 -26.81 -9.56
C ALA A 739 -26.05 -28.32 -9.74
N PHE A 740 -24.99 -29.14 -9.91
CA PHE A 740 -25.13 -30.59 -9.95
C PHE A 740 -25.64 -31.16 -8.62
N GLN A 741 -25.19 -30.65 -7.47
CA GLN A 741 -25.63 -31.12 -6.16
C GLN A 741 -27.11 -30.82 -5.93
N THR A 742 -27.60 -29.62 -6.27
CA THR A 742 -29.04 -29.31 -6.24
C THR A 742 -29.84 -30.21 -7.20
N PHE A 743 -29.35 -30.41 -8.44
CA PHE A 743 -29.99 -31.31 -9.41
C PHE A 743 -30.07 -32.76 -8.88
N TYR A 744 -28.99 -33.27 -8.29
CA TYR A 744 -28.94 -34.61 -7.70
C TYR A 744 -29.87 -34.73 -6.49
N GLN A 745 -29.94 -33.73 -5.60
CA GLN A 745 -30.89 -33.74 -4.48
C GLN A 745 -32.36 -33.81 -4.96
N VAL A 746 -32.73 -33.09 -6.03
CA VAL A 746 -34.09 -33.11 -6.60
C VAL A 746 -34.46 -34.45 -7.27
N HIS A 747 -33.47 -35.25 -7.67
CA HIS A 747 -33.69 -36.52 -8.39
C HIS A 747 -33.40 -37.75 -7.52
N LEU A 748 -32.19 -37.88 -6.95
CA LEU A 748 -31.74 -39.08 -6.22
C LEU A 748 -32.30 -39.20 -4.80
N SER A 749 -32.73 -38.11 -4.16
CA SER A 749 -33.44 -38.23 -2.87
C SER A 749 -34.87 -38.80 -3.00
N LYS A 750 -35.38 -38.99 -4.23
CA LYS A 750 -36.58 -39.81 -4.49
C LYS A 750 -36.29 -41.31 -4.40
N ASP A 751 -35.04 -41.71 -4.65
CA ASP A 751 -34.55 -43.09 -4.54
C ASP A 751 -34.00 -43.41 -3.14
N GLY A 752 -34.13 -42.48 -2.18
CA GLY A 752 -33.78 -42.66 -0.77
C GLY A 752 -32.38 -42.19 -0.36
N TYR A 753 -31.57 -41.64 -1.26
CA TYR A 753 -30.21 -41.19 -0.95
C TYR A 753 -30.19 -39.86 -0.17
N SER A 754 -29.33 -39.80 0.85
CA SER A 754 -29.15 -38.62 1.69
C SER A 754 -28.28 -37.55 1.01
N SER A 755 -28.45 -36.29 1.41
CA SER A 755 -27.63 -35.18 0.92
C SER A 755 -26.13 -35.34 1.25
N PHE A 756 -25.78 -36.11 2.28
CA PHE A 756 -24.38 -36.42 2.61
C PHE A 756 -23.76 -37.40 1.61
N GLU A 757 -24.47 -38.45 1.23
CA GLU A 757 -24.02 -39.42 0.22
C GLU A 757 -23.87 -38.77 -1.16
N ILE A 758 -24.77 -37.85 -1.52
CA ILE A 758 -24.67 -37.07 -2.76
C ILE A 758 -23.44 -36.15 -2.75
N ALA A 759 -23.12 -35.52 -1.61
CA ALA A 759 -21.97 -34.62 -1.48
C ALA A 759 -20.61 -35.33 -1.67
N TRP A 760 -20.53 -36.65 -1.47
CA TRP A 760 -19.31 -37.44 -1.72
C TRP A 760 -18.87 -37.44 -3.19
N ILE A 761 -19.78 -37.22 -4.13
CA ILE A 761 -19.45 -37.17 -5.57
C ILE A 761 -18.53 -35.97 -5.83
N GLY A 762 -18.95 -34.77 -5.40
CA GLY A 762 -18.19 -33.53 -5.56
C GLY A 762 -16.90 -33.50 -4.74
N SER A 763 -16.91 -34.00 -3.49
CA SER A 763 -15.70 -34.05 -2.66
C SER A 763 -14.65 -35.02 -3.21
N THR A 764 -15.06 -36.15 -3.78
CA THR A 764 -14.16 -37.12 -4.43
C THR A 764 -13.58 -36.54 -5.73
N GLN A 765 -14.38 -35.83 -6.53
CA GLN A 765 -13.90 -35.11 -7.72
C GLN A 765 -12.83 -34.06 -7.35
N ALA A 766 -13.07 -33.25 -6.32
CA ALA A 766 -12.10 -32.28 -5.83
C ALA A 766 -10.82 -32.94 -5.30
N PHE A 767 -10.94 -33.97 -4.47
CA PHE A 767 -9.81 -34.73 -3.92
C PHE A 767 -8.92 -35.32 -5.01
N LEU A 768 -9.50 -36.01 -6.00
CA LEU A 768 -8.76 -36.60 -7.11
C LEU A 768 -8.02 -35.55 -7.95
N MET A 769 -8.64 -34.38 -8.20
CA MET A 769 -7.97 -33.28 -8.91
C MET A 769 -6.71 -32.81 -8.18
N PHE A 770 -6.78 -32.59 -6.85
CA PHE A 770 -5.61 -32.15 -6.08
C PHE A 770 -4.54 -33.24 -5.95
N VAL A 771 -4.92 -34.52 -5.79
CA VAL A 771 -3.96 -35.64 -5.73
C VAL A 771 -3.22 -35.82 -7.05
N VAL A 772 -3.92 -35.75 -8.19
CA VAL A 772 -3.28 -35.80 -9.52
C VAL A 772 -2.39 -34.59 -9.77
N SER A 773 -2.77 -33.40 -9.25
CA SER A 773 -1.96 -32.18 -9.38
C SER A 773 -0.57 -32.29 -8.75
N LEU A 774 -0.39 -33.10 -7.68
CA LEU A 774 0.92 -33.36 -7.08
C LEU A 774 1.87 -34.09 -8.04
N ALA A 775 1.36 -35.07 -8.80
CA ALA A 775 2.15 -35.78 -9.79
C ALA A 775 2.35 -34.95 -11.07
N ALA A 776 1.32 -34.22 -11.50
CA ALA A 776 1.38 -33.36 -12.68
C ALA A 776 2.38 -32.20 -12.49
N GLY A 777 2.48 -31.62 -11.29
CA GLY A 777 3.49 -30.60 -10.96
C GLY A 777 4.93 -31.12 -11.12
N ALA A 778 5.23 -32.30 -10.56
CA ALA A 778 6.55 -32.92 -10.71
C ALA A 778 6.90 -33.26 -12.17
N LEU A 779 5.92 -33.64 -12.99
CA LEU A 779 6.10 -33.87 -14.43
C LEU A 779 6.27 -32.55 -15.22
N PHE A 780 5.58 -31.48 -14.82
CA PHE A 780 5.71 -30.14 -15.38
C PHE A 780 7.11 -29.57 -15.13
N ASP A 781 7.59 -29.65 -13.88
CA ASP A 781 8.94 -29.21 -13.48
C ASP A 781 10.05 -30.04 -14.15
N ALA A 782 9.78 -31.31 -14.44
CA ALA A 782 10.66 -32.17 -15.25
C ALA A 782 10.59 -31.90 -16.77
N GLY A 783 9.81 -30.90 -17.21
CA GLY A 783 9.75 -30.42 -18.58
C GLY A 783 8.70 -31.07 -19.49
N PHE A 784 7.86 -31.97 -18.99
CA PHE A 784 6.87 -32.72 -19.79
C PHE A 784 5.59 -31.92 -20.13
N VAL A 785 5.67 -30.58 -20.13
CA VAL A 785 4.52 -29.66 -20.31
C VAL A 785 3.67 -29.99 -21.55
N ARG A 786 4.29 -30.34 -22.69
CA ARG A 786 3.59 -30.71 -23.94
C ARG A 786 2.97 -32.11 -23.97
N ALA A 787 3.12 -32.89 -22.91
CA ALA A 787 2.48 -34.20 -22.73
C ALA A 787 1.45 -34.20 -21.58
N LEU A 788 1.32 -33.07 -20.88
CA LEU A 788 0.29 -32.79 -19.87
C LEU A 788 -0.84 -31.89 -20.41
N LEU A 789 -0.65 -31.35 -21.62
CA LEU A 789 -1.58 -30.53 -22.41
C LEU A 789 -2.16 -31.36 -23.56
#